data_AF-A0A1X0P7K5-F1
#
_entry.id   AF-A0A1X0P7K5-F1
#
_cell.length_a   1.000
_cell.length_b   1.000
_cell.length_c   1.000
_cell.angle_alpha   90.00
_cell.angle_beta   90.00
_cell.angle_gamma   90.00
#
_symmetry.space_group_name_H-M   'P 1'
#
loop_
_entity.id
_entity.type
_entity.pdbx_description
1 polymer ?
#
loop_
_entity_poly.entity_id
_entity_poly.type
_entity_poly.pdbx_seq_one_letter_code
_entity_poly.pdbx_strand_id
1 'polypeptide(L)'
;SHWERRDAKDELMSVFIGDVSGMFYTTLTLSIFEDMKFYKANLSMAEPMSWGKNAGCSFLTDKCVKKGVTEYPNMFCTESKTALQCTSDRFALGKCTVRTFDQRLPERYRFFEKPKVGAPSSELMNHCPAIKPLASTSCEDGDSTQMPGSLLGPRSRCLKGESLELKEPSAENKPMGDICANVRCGENNTVMVQYKGDDNWYECPDGENIKPSEKSVFSKGMIVCPKYHEVCTGLPEITPDDAVENKETEKSEDGHESVGSAEQGEDSNDAGIFENSGDDEEEATSSSVVRELPTKGDELAEKYAIVTREGQDWQPIRIHVSAEAVDAAVEKCKDWAAKATEKNIRGDTFDPNYVELVYPEATEHCSEETLITADKKKTLVEKLLPAAIKLHSERLSVHPVQGNLVLHKTLFEGDAPCSFFKPPEGHHSTGVPGADFVLYVTTNKKSNESVKICAYGYGHRPIAAVKNFLPSEIGETRRLVRMAAHDIAHALGFDTRRMERIGMIYRPKRSSNSTMSSGGLIYFVRSPNTKEVVRKHYACENSTNGMRLDMESNTVPSSHWNRRIAKDELMSTYGDESSGMFYTALTLATFHDMKFYQANFSMAESMSWGKGGKCLVFRKYEEEKLKKSHSKILCKEEPNMLQCTSDRFGLGICARTNFSHAVHGDRISTPDDYPKETKWYKPYWPVVQTSPTTACEGGNEELMPGSRLGPQSRCLTTESLKVKNGTLSYKSVQGICANVKCDNDTVRVQYKDDETWHLCPQGQTIDVTGSAFSGGKIQCPKYSEVCSREPSSAGVTVFTPVDIKESTGTHGSSSAASTRSDKGKDLPKSFHGYMLPPEVEHLTEEERAMYREHFRANGGLDSSSTTTLMTSILALLCLAVAILVTP
;
A
#
# COMPACT_ATOMS: atom_id res chain seq x y z
N SER A 1 -17.49 -2.79 0.65
CA SER A 1 -18.17 -2.08 -0.45
C SER A 1 -17.99 -2.82 -1.76
N HIS A 2 -18.72 -3.92 -1.91
CA HIS A 2 -18.74 -4.80 -3.09
C HIS A 2 -20.15 -5.38 -3.19
N TRP A 3 -20.53 -5.92 -4.34
CA TRP A 3 -21.74 -6.75 -4.44
C TRP A 3 -21.57 -8.06 -3.67
N GLU A 4 -22.67 -8.60 -3.16
CA GLU A 4 -22.70 -9.93 -2.54
C GLU A 4 -22.32 -10.99 -3.59
N ARG A 5 -21.22 -11.72 -3.33
CA ARG A 5 -20.61 -12.63 -4.32
C ARG A 5 -21.49 -13.85 -4.62
N ARG A 6 -22.38 -14.25 -3.70
CA ARG A 6 -23.47 -15.22 -3.98
C ARG A 6 -24.36 -14.74 -5.13
N ASP A 7 -24.63 -13.45 -5.22
CA ASP A 7 -25.71 -12.88 -6.04
C ASP A 7 -25.21 -12.28 -7.35
N ALA A 8 -23.96 -11.81 -7.35
CA ALA A 8 -23.29 -11.16 -8.48
C ALA A 8 -21.83 -11.66 -8.64
N LYS A 9 -21.63 -12.99 -8.65
CA LYS A 9 -20.30 -13.64 -8.60
C LYS A 9 -19.28 -13.04 -9.58
N ASP A 10 -19.70 -12.82 -10.82
CA ASP A 10 -18.85 -12.51 -11.97
C ASP A 10 -18.81 -11.02 -12.32
N GLU A 11 -19.38 -10.15 -11.47
CA GLU A 11 -19.47 -8.69 -11.65
C GLU A 11 -18.12 -8.00 -11.34
N LEU A 12 -17.84 -6.88 -12.00
CA LEU A 12 -16.64 -6.05 -11.78
C LEU A 12 -16.43 -5.66 -10.30
N MET A 13 -17.50 -5.33 -9.59
CA MET A 13 -17.50 -4.94 -8.18
C MET A 13 -17.92 -6.08 -7.25
N SER A 14 -17.90 -7.32 -7.73
CA SER A 14 -17.86 -8.53 -6.89
C SER A 14 -16.60 -8.55 -6.02
N VAL A 15 -16.62 -9.26 -4.90
CA VAL A 15 -15.39 -9.43 -4.10
C VAL A 15 -14.40 -10.31 -4.87
N PHE A 16 -13.26 -9.74 -5.26
CA PHE A 16 -12.16 -10.49 -5.86
C PHE A 16 -11.40 -11.30 -4.80
N ILE A 17 -11.22 -12.61 -5.05
CA ILE A 17 -10.60 -13.56 -4.10
C ILE A 17 -9.35 -14.27 -4.66
N GLY A 18 -8.71 -13.71 -5.70
CA GLY A 18 -7.51 -14.27 -6.33
C GLY A 18 -7.77 -15.28 -7.46
N ASP A 19 -9.02 -15.60 -7.74
CA ASP A 19 -9.44 -16.51 -8.82
C ASP A 19 -9.45 -15.83 -10.21
N VAL A 20 -9.26 -16.62 -11.27
CA VAL A 20 -9.61 -16.20 -12.64
C VAL A 20 -11.10 -15.83 -12.69
N SER A 21 -11.42 -14.67 -13.26
CA SER A 21 -12.78 -14.10 -13.25
C SER A 21 -13.00 -13.21 -14.47
N GLY A 22 -14.21 -13.24 -15.05
CA GLY A 22 -14.62 -12.36 -16.14
C GLY A 22 -14.80 -10.89 -15.74
N MET A 23 -15.11 -10.61 -14.46
CA MET A 23 -15.24 -9.27 -13.87
C MET A 23 -16.08 -8.27 -14.70
N PHE A 24 -17.23 -8.71 -15.19
CA PHE A 24 -18.07 -7.97 -16.14
C PHE A 24 -18.55 -6.62 -15.58
N TYR A 25 -18.37 -5.53 -16.34
CA TYR A 25 -18.87 -4.21 -15.98
C TYR A 25 -20.37 -4.09 -16.30
N THR A 26 -21.22 -4.63 -15.41
CA THR A 26 -22.65 -4.77 -15.70
C THR A 26 -23.45 -3.50 -15.42
N THR A 27 -24.74 -3.57 -15.81
CA THR A 27 -25.77 -2.60 -15.44
C THR A 27 -25.89 -2.38 -13.93
N LEU A 28 -25.52 -3.35 -13.08
CA LEU A 28 -25.60 -3.21 -11.62
C LEU A 28 -24.67 -2.09 -11.14
N THR A 29 -23.36 -2.20 -11.40
CA THR A 29 -22.38 -1.19 -11.02
C THR A 29 -22.58 0.13 -11.76
N LEU A 30 -22.96 0.09 -13.04
CA LEU A 30 -23.27 1.30 -13.82
C LEU A 30 -24.48 2.06 -13.25
N SER A 31 -25.53 1.37 -12.81
CA SER A 31 -26.68 2.00 -12.16
C SER A 31 -26.30 2.66 -10.83
N ILE A 32 -25.42 2.06 -10.02
CA ILE A 32 -24.88 2.76 -8.83
C ILE A 32 -24.21 4.08 -9.22
N PHE A 33 -23.34 4.09 -10.25
CA PHE A 33 -22.66 5.33 -10.65
C PHE A 33 -23.63 6.40 -11.19
N GLU A 34 -24.72 6.02 -11.85
CA GLU A 34 -25.79 6.94 -12.25
C GLU A 34 -26.70 7.33 -11.07
N ASP A 35 -26.83 6.52 -10.02
CA ASP A 35 -27.57 6.85 -8.80
C ASP A 35 -26.79 7.69 -7.78
N MET A 36 -25.47 7.65 -7.82
CA MET A 36 -24.61 8.62 -7.13
C MET A 36 -24.67 10.04 -7.76
N LYS A 37 -25.27 10.18 -8.96
CA LYS A 37 -25.44 11.43 -9.74
C LYS A 37 -24.16 12.19 -10.10
N PHE A 38 -22.98 11.71 -9.68
CA PHE A 38 -21.66 12.20 -10.12
C PHE A 38 -21.37 11.85 -11.59
N TYR A 39 -21.98 10.78 -12.09
CA TYR A 39 -21.81 10.27 -13.45
C TYR A 39 -23.18 10.06 -14.09
N LYS A 40 -23.19 10.05 -15.42
CA LYS A 40 -24.29 9.48 -16.21
C LYS A 40 -23.76 8.22 -16.87
N ALA A 41 -24.35 7.06 -16.59
CA ALA A 41 -23.83 5.82 -17.12
C ALA A 41 -24.29 5.61 -18.57
N ASN A 42 -23.41 5.04 -19.40
CA ASN A 42 -23.83 4.60 -20.73
C ASN A 42 -24.30 3.13 -20.65
N LEU A 43 -25.54 2.93 -20.19
CA LEU A 43 -26.09 1.59 -19.93
C LEU A 43 -26.15 0.69 -21.18
N SER A 44 -26.08 1.23 -22.40
CA SER A 44 -25.97 0.42 -23.62
C SER A 44 -24.59 -0.23 -23.82
N MET A 45 -23.59 0.16 -23.03
CA MET A 45 -22.24 -0.42 -23.01
C MET A 45 -22.04 -1.38 -21.83
N ALA A 46 -23.10 -1.67 -21.07
CA ALA A 46 -23.06 -2.61 -19.95
C ALA A 46 -22.74 -4.02 -20.43
N GLU A 47 -21.78 -4.68 -19.79
CA GLU A 47 -21.45 -6.07 -20.11
C GLU A 47 -22.52 -7.04 -19.58
N PRO A 48 -22.86 -8.09 -20.34
CA PRO A 48 -23.82 -9.10 -19.92
C PRO A 48 -23.17 -10.10 -18.95
N MET A 49 -23.65 -10.13 -17.69
CA MET A 49 -23.36 -11.23 -16.77
C MET A 49 -24.41 -12.35 -16.93
N SER A 50 -23.93 -13.60 -16.98
CA SER A 50 -24.77 -14.82 -17.01
C SER A 50 -25.34 -15.16 -15.63
N TRP A 51 -24.53 -14.95 -14.57
CA TRP A 51 -24.89 -15.16 -13.18
C TRP A 51 -26.10 -14.33 -12.74
N GLY A 52 -27.03 -14.93 -11.99
CA GLY A 52 -28.26 -14.29 -11.49
C GLY A 52 -29.31 -13.88 -12.55
N LYS A 53 -28.93 -13.82 -13.84
CA LYS A 53 -29.77 -13.33 -14.94
C LYS A 53 -31.08 -14.11 -15.06
N ASN A 54 -32.20 -13.41 -14.93
CA ASN A 54 -33.56 -13.95 -14.96
C ASN A 54 -33.85 -15.06 -13.91
N ALA A 55 -33.07 -15.16 -12.83
CA ALA A 55 -33.22 -16.21 -11.82
C ALA A 55 -34.46 -16.05 -10.91
N GLY A 56 -35.14 -14.90 -10.94
CA GLY A 56 -36.36 -14.62 -10.18
C GLY A 56 -36.12 -14.32 -8.70
N CYS A 57 -37.17 -13.88 -7.99
CA CYS A 57 -37.03 -13.41 -6.59
C CYS A 57 -36.51 -14.50 -5.63
N SER A 58 -36.90 -15.76 -5.86
CA SER A 58 -36.42 -16.91 -5.07
C SER A 58 -34.90 -17.10 -5.12
N PHE A 59 -34.22 -16.61 -6.16
CA PHE A 59 -32.76 -16.61 -6.17
C PHE A 59 -32.17 -15.74 -5.06
N LEU A 60 -32.82 -14.63 -4.69
CA LEU A 60 -32.37 -13.72 -3.62
C LEU A 60 -32.92 -14.11 -2.24
N THR A 61 -34.16 -14.62 -2.16
CA THR A 61 -34.80 -14.94 -0.87
C THR A 61 -34.49 -16.33 -0.33
N ASP A 62 -34.22 -17.32 -1.20
CA ASP A 62 -34.18 -18.72 -0.79
C ASP A 62 -32.74 -19.26 -0.63
N LYS A 63 -32.64 -20.49 -0.13
CA LYS A 63 -31.41 -21.28 -0.17
C LYS A 63 -31.08 -21.67 -1.62
N CYS A 64 -29.86 -21.34 -2.05
CA CYS A 64 -29.25 -21.70 -3.34
C CYS A 64 -29.28 -23.21 -3.66
N VAL A 65 -29.24 -24.06 -2.62
CA VAL A 65 -29.37 -25.51 -2.67
C VAL A 65 -30.35 -25.94 -1.56
N LYS A 66 -31.34 -26.75 -1.90
CA LYS A 66 -32.43 -27.25 -1.04
C LYS A 66 -32.35 -28.78 -1.01
N LYS A 67 -32.04 -29.36 0.15
CA LYS A 67 -31.83 -30.82 0.36
C LYS A 67 -30.84 -31.46 -0.64
N GLY A 68 -29.81 -30.73 -1.03
CA GLY A 68 -28.80 -31.20 -2.00
C GLY A 68 -29.21 -31.12 -3.48
N VAL A 69 -30.34 -30.49 -3.80
CA VAL A 69 -30.78 -30.16 -5.17
C VAL A 69 -30.73 -28.64 -5.34
N THR A 70 -30.40 -28.13 -6.52
CA THR A 70 -30.50 -26.69 -6.84
C THR A 70 -31.55 -26.44 -7.92
N GLU A 71 -32.23 -25.30 -7.83
CA GLU A 71 -33.07 -24.74 -8.89
C GLU A 71 -32.23 -24.01 -9.96
N TYR A 72 -30.93 -23.80 -9.71
CA TYR A 72 -30.03 -22.95 -10.51
C TYR A 72 -28.77 -23.71 -11.00
N PRO A 73 -28.89 -24.80 -11.79
CA PRO A 73 -27.78 -25.72 -12.12
C PRO A 73 -26.67 -25.13 -13.00
N ASN A 74 -26.84 -23.94 -13.57
CA ASN A 74 -25.78 -23.19 -14.27
C ASN A 74 -24.99 -22.25 -13.34
N MET A 75 -25.41 -22.09 -12.08
CA MET A 75 -24.75 -21.26 -11.06
C MET A 75 -24.18 -22.12 -9.94
N PHE A 76 -25.03 -22.99 -9.35
CA PHE A 76 -24.66 -23.83 -8.22
C PHE A 76 -24.49 -25.29 -8.62
N CYS A 77 -23.58 -25.99 -7.94
CA CYS A 77 -23.22 -27.38 -8.21
C CYS A 77 -23.34 -28.22 -6.93
N THR A 78 -23.93 -29.41 -7.03
CA THR A 78 -24.29 -30.22 -5.84
C THR A 78 -23.35 -31.39 -5.57
N GLU A 79 -22.43 -31.68 -6.50
CA GLU A 79 -21.45 -32.76 -6.44
C GLU A 79 -20.09 -32.29 -7.01
N SER A 80 -18.99 -32.85 -6.53
CA SER A 80 -17.64 -32.53 -7.04
C SER A 80 -17.17 -33.60 -8.01
N LYS A 81 -16.96 -33.22 -9.28
CA LYS A 81 -16.58 -34.12 -10.37
C LYS A 81 -15.06 -34.25 -10.51
N THR A 82 -14.63 -35.40 -11.00
CA THR A 82 -13.22 -35.68 -11.32
C THR A 82 -12.76 -34.92 -12.55
N ALA A 83 -13.62 -34.85 -13.58
CA ALA A 83 -13.44 -34.00 -14.76
C ALA A 83 -13.51 -32.51 -14.42
N LEU A 84 -12.90 -31.67 -15.27
CA LEU A 84 -12.99 -30.22 -15.17
C LEU A 84 -14.29 -29.70 -15.79
N GLN A 85 -14.79 -28.59 -15.25
CA GLN A 85 -16.03 -27.94 -15.67
C GLN A 85 -15.80 -26.43 -15.86
N CYS A 86 -16.57 -25.77 -16.73
CA CYS A 86 -16.45 -24.34 -16.94
C CYS A 86 -16.84 -23.52 -15.70
N THR A 87 -16.09 -22.44 -15.46
CA THR A 87 -16.57 -21.32 -14.65
C THR A 87 -17.76 -20.64 -15.35
N SER A 88 -18.63 -19.99 -14.56
CA SER A 88 -19.87 -19.33 -15.04
C SER A 88 -19.64 -18.17 -16.02
N ASP A 89 -18.47 -17.57 -15.97
CA ASP A 89 -17.97 -16.52 -16.87
C ASP A 89 -17.23 -17.06 -18.12
N ARG A 90 -17.00 -18.39 -18.19
CA ARG A 90 -16.26 -19.09 -19.25
C ARG A 90 -14.80 -18.66 -19.45
N PHE A 91 -14.16 -18.00 -18.49
CA PHE A 91 -12.72 -17.67 -18.59
C PHE A 91 -11.79 -18.81 -18.20
N ALA A 92 -12.28 -19.82 -17.48
CA ALA A 92 -11.45 -20.91 -16.96
C ALA A 92 -12.18 -22.26 -16.87
N LEU A 93 -11.38 -23.31 -16.76
CA LEU A 93 -11.79 -24.61 -16.28
C LEU A 93 -11.62 -24.70 -14.76
N GLY A 94 -12.43 -25.51 -14.08
CA GLY A 94 -12.53 -25.53 -12.62
C GLY A 94 -13.23 -26.76 -12.06
N LYS A 95 -13.54 -26.73 -10.76
CA LYS A 95 -14.25 -27.80 -10.02
C LYS A 95 -15.26 -27.24 -9.03
N CYS A 96 -16.26 -28.06 -8.71
CA CYS A 96 -17.27 -27.70 -7.71
C CYS A 96 -16.68 -27.62 -6.30
N THR A 97 -16.92 -26.52 -5.60
CA THR A 97 -16.41 -26.24 -4.25
C THR A 97 -17.13 -26.99 -3.12
N VAL A 98 -18.10 -27.86 -3.43
CA VAL A 98 -18.79 -28.66 -2.42
C VAL A 98 -17.82 -29.62 -1.71
N ARG A 99 -17.75 -29.54 -0.38
CA ARG A 99 -16.96 -30.43 0.46
C ARG A 99 -17.70 -30.83 1.73
N THR A 100 -17.19 -31.86 2.40
CA THR A 100 -17.59 -32.19 3.78
C THR A 100 -16.63 -31.48 4.75
N PHE A 101 -17.18 -30.96 5.84
CA PHE A 101 -16.45 -30.31 6.94
C PHE A 101 -16.46 -31.22 8.19
N ASP A 102 -15.55 -30.95 9.14
CA ASP A 102 -15.52 -31.66 10.42
C ASP A 102 -16.59 -31.18 11.40
N GLN A 103 -16.98 -29.90 11.31
CA GLN A 103 -18.06 -29.30 12.09
C GLN A 103 -19.38 -29.23 11.31
N ARG A 104 -20.50 -29.00 12.01
CA ARG A 104 -21.80 -28.74 11.39
C ARG A 104 -21.88 -27.28 10.94
N LEU A 105 -22.35 -27.03 9.73
CA LEU A 105 -22.60 -25.67 9.25
C LEU A 105 -23.74 -25.00 10.05
N PRO A 106 -23.73 -23.66 10.19
CA PRO A 106 -24.86 -22.88 10.69
C PRO A 106 -26.15 -23.18 9.91
N GLU A 107 -27.31 -23.06 10.56
CA GLU A 107 -28.58 -23.56 9.98
C GLU A 107 -29.02 -22.86 8.69
N ARG A 108 -28.73 -21.56 8.57
CA ARG A 108 -28.87 -20.77 7.33
C ARG A 108 -28.08 -21.35 6.15
N TYR A 109 -26.98 -22.06 6.41
CA TYR A 109 -26.09 -22.66 5.42
C TYR A 109 -26.20 -24.19 5.31
N ARG A 110 -27.11 -24.83 6.06
CA ARG A 110 -27.40 -26.27 5.86
C ARG A 110 -28.24 -26.42 4.60
N PHE A 111 -27.58 -26.80 3.51
CA PHE A 111 -28.17 -26.96 2.18
C PHE A 111 -28.42 -28.43 1.80
N PHE A 112 -27.62 -29.34 2.36
CA PHE A 112 -27.66 -30.78 2.12
C PHE A 112 -28.23 -31.52 3.34
N GLU A 113 -28.69 -32.77 3.15
CA GLU A 113 -29.17 -33.61 4.26
C GLU A 113 -28.11 -33.83 5.34
N LYS A 114 -26.85 -33.98 4.92
CA LYS A 114 -25.68 -34.02 5.81
C LYS A 114 -25.38 -32.59 6.27
N PRO A 115 -25.54 -32.23 7.57
CA PRO A 115 -25.39 -30.87 8.06
C PRO A 115 -23.94 -30.35 8.08
N LYS A 116 -22.99 -31.14 7.55
CA LYS A 116 -21.57 -30.79 7.41
C LYS A 116 -21.15 -30.60 5.94
N VAL A 117 -22.07 -30.43 4.99
CA VAL A 117 -21.75 -30.35 3.54
C VAL A 117 -22.17 -28.99 2.96
N GLY A 118 -21.27 -28.37 2.19
CA GLY A 118 -21.43 -27.05 1.57
C GLY A 118 -20.12 -26.56 0.95
N ALA A 119 -20.03 -25.27 0.57
CA ALA A 119 -18.78 -24.65 0.11
C ALA A 119 -17.98 -24.01 1.28
N PRO A 120 -16.68 -23.75 1.11
CA PRO A 120 -15.90 -22.92 2.03
C PRO A 120 -16.48 -21.51 2.19
N SER A 121 -16.33 -20.93 3.38
CA SER A 121 -16.62 -19.51 3.62
C SER A 121 -15.66 -18.58 2.86
N SER A 122 -14.44 -19.03 2.57
CA SER A 122 -13.43 -18.31 1.77
C SER A 122 -13.87 -18.01 0.33
N GLU A 123 -14.86 -18.74 -0.20
CA GLU A 123 -15.43 -18.45 -1.53
C GLU A 123 -16.35 -17.21 -1.52
N LEU A 124 -16.74 -16.74 -0.32
CA LEU A 124 -17.71 -15.68 -0.06
C LEU A 124 -19.10 -15.89 -0.70
N MET A 125 -19.39 -17.11 -1.17
CA MET A 125 -20.67 -17.51 -1.77
C MET A 125 -21.78 -17.78 -0.74
N ASN A 126 -21.70 -17.28 0.49
CA ASN A 126 -22.60 -17.68 1.61
C ASN A 126 -22.71 -19.22 1.77
N HIS A 127 -21.57 -19.93 1.65
CA HIS A 127 -21.44 -21.40 1.58
C HIS A 127 -22.14 -22.11 0.40
N CYS A 128 -22.71 -21.38 -0.57
CA CYS A 128 -23.29 -21.97 -1.78
C CYS A 128 -22.20 -22.54 -2.69
N PRO A 129 -22.24 -23.85 -3.03
CA PRO A 129 -21.25 -24.47 -3.91
C PRO A 129 -21.42 -24.06 -5.37
N ALA A 130 -20.32 -23.65 -5.99
CA ALA A 130 -20.22 -23.21 -7.38
C ALA A 130 -18.92 -23.77 -8.01
N ILE A 131 -18.77 -23.65 -9.33
CA ILE A 131 -17.51 -24.01 -10.00
C ILE A 131 -16.46 -22.90 -9.76
N LYS A 132 -15.37 -23.25 -9.09
CA LYS A 132 -14.19 -22.40 -8.88
C LYS A 132 -13.07 -22.83 -9.84
N PRO A 133 -12.33 -21.91 -10.48
CA PRO A 133 -11.17 -22.26 -11.28
C PRO A 133 -10.06 -22.91 -10.45
N LEU A 134 -9.12 -23.58 -11.12
CA LEU A 134 -7.83 -23.94 -10.53
C LEU A 134 -6.78 -22.92 -10.96
N ALA A 135 -5.73 -22.73 -10.16
CA ALA A 135 -4.76 -21.64 -10.33
C ALA A 135 -4.02 -21.62 -11.68
N SER A 136 -3.98 -22.74 -12.40
CA SER A 136 -3.33 -22.87 -13.71
C SER A 136 -4.30 -23.16 -14.87
N THR A 137 -5.62 -23.10 -14.66
CA THR A 137 -6.62 -23.53 -15.66
C THR A 137 -7.38 -22.37 -16.33
N SER A 138 -6.70 -21.22 -16.49
CA SER A 138 -7.11 -20.11 -17.37
C SER A 138 -7.17 -20.55 -18.83
N CYS A 139 -8.23 -20.19 -19.56
CA CYS A 139 -8.32 -20.44 -21.00
C CYS A 139 -7.44 -19.50 -21.84
N GLU A 140 -7.02 -18.35 -21.30
CA GLU A 140 -6.23 -17.37 -22.08
C GLU A 140 -4.73 -17.66 -22.05
N ASP A 141 -4.20 -18.10 -20.91
CA ASP A 141 -2.76 -18.20 -20.64
C ASP A 141 -2.35 -19.36 -19.69
N GLY A 142 -3.26 -20.28 -19.39
CA GLY A 142 -3.04 -21.37 -18.44
C GLY A 142 -2.10 -22.50 -18.90
N ASP A 143 -1.95 -23.51 -18.04
CA ASP A 143 -1.15 -24.70 -18.30
C ASP A 143 -1.92 -25.74 -19.12
N SER A 144 -1.61 -25.81 -20.42
CA SER A 144 -2.20 -26.77 -21.35
C SER A 144 -1.97 -28.26 -20.99
N THR A 145 -1.03 -28.58 -20.09
CA THR A 145 -0.83 -29.95 -19.59
C THR A 145 -1.92 -30.38 -18.58
N GLN A 146 -2.48 -29.42 -17.83
CA GLN A 146 -3.58 -29.67 -16.89
C GLN A 146 -4.97 -29.61 -17.55
N MET A 147 -5.04 -29.19 -18.82
CA MET A 147 -6.27 -29.08 -19.60
C MET A 147 -6.20 -29.92 -20.90
N PRO A 148 -6.27 -31.27 -20.81
CA PRO A 148 -6.34 -32.13 -21.98
C PRO A 148 -7.46 -31.71 -22.94
N GLY A 149 -7.24 -31.86 -24.25
CA GLY A 149 -8.18 -31.40 -25.28
C GLY A 149 -8.26 -29.88 -25.49
N SER A 150 -7.78 -29.05 -24.57
CA SER A 150 -7.96 -27.58 -24.65
C SER A 150 -6.97 -26.87 -25.57
N LEU A 151 -7.49 -25.90 -26.32
CA LEU A 151 -6.75 -24.86 -27.02
C LEU A 151 -6.77 -23.59 -26.15
N LEU A 152 -5.67 -22.85 -26.10
CA LEU A 152 -5.50 -21.67 -25.25
C LEU A 152 -5.09 -20.44 -26.06
N GLY A 153 -5.41 -19.25 -25.55
CA GLY A 153 -4.98 -17.96 -26.11
C GLY A 153 -5.99 -16.84 -25.83
N PRO A 154 -5.70 -15.57 -26.19
CA PRO A 154 -6.53 -14.40 -25.85
C PRO A 154 -7.96 -14.37 -26.40
N ARG A 155 -8.36 -15.36 -27.22
CA ARG A 155 -9.72 -15.56 -27.71
C ARG A 155 -10.35 -16.87 -27.23
N SER A 156 -9.66 -17.64 -26.39
CA SER A 156 -10.13 -18.93 -25.91
C SER A 156 -11.06 -18.77 -24.71
N ARG A 157 -12.21 -19.44 -24.77
CA ARG A 157 -13.22 -19.49 -23.71
C ARG A 157 -13.60 -20.94 -23.42
N CYS A 158 -14.11 -21.18 -22.23
CA CYS A 158 -14.54 -22.51 -21.82
C CYS A 158 -15.90 -22.87 -22.46
N LEU A 159 -15.90 -23.96 -23.23
CA LEU A 159 -17.06 -24.56 -23.86
C LEU A 159 -17.41 -25.88 -23.15
N LYS A 160 -18.71 -26.18 -23.04
CA LYS A 160 -19.16 -27.38 -22.32
C LYS A 160 -18.94 -28.62 -23.19
N GLY A 161 -18.53 -29.73 -22.57
CA GLY A 161 -18.28 -31.00 -23.26
C GLY A 161 -19.31 -32.07 -22.91
N GLU A 162 -19.86 -32.74 -23.92
CA GLU A 162 -20.75 -33.90 -23.75
C GLU A 162 -20.05 -35.17 -24.24
N SER A 163 -19.68 -36.05 -23.31
CA SER A 163 -19.01 -37.33 -23.57
C SER A 163 -17.77 -37.23 -24.49
N LEU A 164 -17.00 -36.15 -24.38
CA LEU A 164 -15.74 -35.98 -25.10
C LEU A 164 -14.74 -37.07 -24.71
N GLU A 165 -14.14 -37.71 -25.72
CA GLU A 165 -13.02 -38.65 -25.56
C GLU A 165 -11.86 -38.16 -26.43
N LEU A 166 -10.62 -38.34 -25.99
CA LEU A 166 -9.43 -38.06 -26.81
C LEU A 166 -9.07 -39.28 -27.67
N LYS A 167 -8.38 -39.04 -28.80
CA LYS A 167 -7.76 -40.10 -29.62
C LYS A 167 -6.57 -40.74 -28.92
N GLU A 168 -5.77 -39.92 -28.24
CA GLU A 168 -4.65 -40.36 -27.39
C GLU A 168 -5.02 -40.08 -25.92
N PRO A 169 -5.01 -41.10 -25.03
CA PRO A 169 -5.27 -40.89 -23.61
C PRO A 169 -4.27 -39.93 -22.97
N SER A 170 -4.74 -39.08 -22.05
CA SER A 170 -3.82 -38.29 -21.22
C SER A 170 -2.98 -39.21 -20.33
N ALA A 171 -1.74 -38.82 -20.01
CA ALA A 171 -0.79 -39.67 -19.28
C ALA A 171 -1.26 -40.10 -17.87
N GLU A 172 -2.22 -39.38 -17.28
CA GLU A 172 -2.85 -39.69 -15.98
C GLU A 172 -4.25 -40.32 -16.14
N ASN A 173 -4.69 -40.60 -17.38
CA ASN A 173 -6.03 -41.06 -17.74
C ASN A 173 -7.16 -40.19 -17.13
N LYS A 174 -6.92 -38.87 -17.05
CA LYS A 174 -7.85 -37.87 -16.51
C LYS A 174 -9.17 -37.90 -17.31
N PRO A 175 -10.34 -38.02 -16.66
CA PRO A 175 -11.62 -38.00 -17.35
C PRO A 175 -11.88 -36.61 -17.94
N MET A 176 -12.26 -36.60 -19.22
CA MET A 176 -12.64 -35.40 -19.94
C MET A 176 -13.95 -34.81 -19.43
N GLY A 177 -14.08 -33.49 -19.57
CA GLY A 177 -15.29 -32.74 -19.29
C GLY A 177 -15.35 -31.57 -20.25
N ASP A 178 -15.44 -30.36 -19.70
CA ASP A 178 -15.42 -29.12 -20.48
C ASP A 178 -14.00 -28.80 -20.99
N ILE A 179 -13.89 -27.95 -22.03
CA ILE A 179 -12.61 -27.60 -22.69
C ILE A 179 -12.50 -26.10 -22.98
N CYS A 180 -11.28 -25.56 -23.05
CA CYS A 180 -11.04 -24.26 -23.66
C CYS A 180 -10.93 -24.40 -25.19
N ALA A 181 -11.57 -23.49 -25.93
CA ALA A 181 -11.50 -23.40 -27.38
C ALA A 181 -11.54 -21.93 -27.83
N ASN A 182 -10.88 -21.61 -28.94
CA ASN A 182 -10.90 -20.27 -29.51
C ASN A 182 -12.31 -19.91 -29.98
N VAL A 183 -12.77 -18.71 -29.63
CA VAL A 183 -14.08 -18.16 -30.02
C VAL A 183 -13.85 -16.95 -30.92
N ARG A 184 -14.71 -16.80 -31.93
CA ARG A 184 -14.85 -15.58 -32.72
C ARG A 184 -16.33 -15.23 -32.84
N CYS A 185 -16.64 -14.01 -32.46
CA CYS A 185 -17.98 -13.43 -32.57
C CYS A 185 -18.16 -12.89 -34.00
N GLY A 186 -19.37 -13.04 -34.56
CA GLY A 186 -19.71 -12.48 -35.86
C GLY A 186 -20.98 -11.63 -35.81
N GLU A 187 -21.34 -11.04 -36.95
CA GLU A 187 -22.59 -10.29 -37.09
C GLU A 187 -23.81 -11.16 -36.76
N ASN A 188 -24.94 -10.52 -36.44
CA ASN A 188 -26.21 -11.17 -36.10
C ASN A 188 -26.15 -12.15 -34.90
N ASN A 189 -25.25 -11.91 -33.95
CA ASN A 189 -25.00 -12.76 -32.76
C ASN A 189 -24.48 -14.18 -33.09
N THR A 190 -23.79 -14.35 -34.23
CA THR A 190 -23.16 -15.63 -34.58
C THR A 190 -21.92 -15.91 -33.73
N VAL A 191 -21.70 -17.18 -33.40
CA VAL A 191 -20.52 -17.66 -32.67
C VAL A 191 -19.80 -18.69 -33.54
N MET A 192 -18.53 -18.44 -33.83
CA MET A 192 -17.61 -19.36 -34.48
C MET A 192 -16.64 -19.91 -33.43
N VAL A 193 -16.30 -21.20 -33.51
CA VAL A 193 -15.36 -21.86 -32.59
C VAL A 193 -14.26 -22.62 -33.33
N GLN A 194 -13.07 -22.68 -32.75
CA GLN A 194 -11.91 -23.44 -33.22
C GLN A 194 -11.33 -24.22 -32.04
N TYR A 195 -11.20 -25.54 -32.19
CA TYR A 195 -10.85 -26.47 -31.12
C TYR A 195 -9.58 -27.29 -31.45
N LYS A 196 -8.94 -27.87 -30.43
CA LYS A 196 -7.61 -28.46 -30.56
C LYS A 196 -7.55 -29.57 -31.64
N GLY A 197 -6.57 -29.47 -32.52
CA GLY A 197 -6.34 -30.42 -33.62
C GLY A 197 -7.12 -30.14 -34.90
N ASP A 198 -7.93 -29.08 -34.97
CA ASP A 198 -8.42 -28.56 -36.25
C ASP A 198 -8.32 -27.04 -36.30
N ASP A 199 -7.58 -26.52 -37.27
CA ASP A 199 -7.39 -25.08 -37.49
C ASP A 199 -8.63 -24.41 -38.12
N ASN A 200 -9.61 -25.20 -38.59
CA ASN A 200 -10.84 -24.70 -39.19
C ASN A 200 -11.79 -24.09 -38.14
N TRP A 201 -12.53 -23.06 -38.55
CA TRP A 201 -13.57 -22.42 -37.75
C TRP A 201 -14.94 -23.06 -38.05
N TYR A 202 -15.67 -23.41 -37.00
CA TYR A 202 -16.99 -24.04 -37.06
C TYR A 202 -18.05 -23.10 -36.49
N GLU A 203 -19.18 -22.96 -37.19
CA GLU A 203 -20.34 -22.23 -36.66
C GLU A 203 -20.96 -23.02 -35.50
N CYS A 204 -21.35 -22.32 -34.44
CA CYS A 204 -21.82 -22.92 -33.19
C CYS A 204 -23.11 -22.21 -32.71
N PRO A 205 -24.31 -22.62 -33.19
CA PRO A 205 -25.58 -21.98 -32.85
C PRO A 205 -25.92 -22.10 -31.35
N ASP A 206 -26.57 -21.08 -30.76
CA ASP A 206 -26.86 -21.02 -29.31
C ASP A 206 -27.60 -22.28 -28.80
N GLY A 207 -26.91 -23.08 -27.98
CA GLY A 207 -27.45 -24.28 -27.35
C GLY A 207 -27.48 -25.53 -28.23
N GLU A 208 -26.97 -25.48 -29.47
CA GLU A 208 -26.74 -26.67 -30.28
C GLU A 208 -25.44 -27.41 -29.90
N ASN A 209 -25.24 -28.60 -30.45
CA ASN A 209 -24.08 -29.45 -30.21
C ASN A 209 -23.32 -29.70 -31.52
N ILE A 210 -22.04 -29.34 -31.57
CA ILE A 210 -21.17 -29.69 -32.71
C ILE A 210 -20.39 -30.97 -32.40
N LYS A 211 -20.33 -31.90 -33.37
CA LYS A 211 -19.41 -33.04 -33.33
C LYS A 211 -18.01 -32.53 -33.75
N PRO A 212 -16.94 -32.76 -32.95
CA PRO A 212 -15.58 -32.46 -33.38
C PRO A 212 -15.20 -33.19 -34.68
N SER A 213 -14.38 -32.55 -35.51
CA SER A 213 -13.96 -33.09 -36.80
C SER A 213 -13.06 -34.34 -36.67
N GLU A 214 -12.97 -35.10 -37.75
CA GLU A 214 -12.04 -36.24 -37.86
C GLU A 214 -10.56 -35.82 -37.82
N LYS A 215 -10.22 -34.53 -37.94
CA LYS A 215 -8.85 -34.02 -37.72
C LYS A 215 -8.55 -33.76 -36.24
N SER A 216 -9.56 -33.30 -35.48
CA SER A 216 -9.45 -32.88 -34.07
C SER A 216 -8.78 -33.91 -33.16
N VAL A 217 -8.34 -33.49 -31.97
CA VAL A 217 -7.79 -34.43 -30.96
C VAL A 217 -8.84 -35.38 -30.36
N PHE A 218 -10.12 -35.19 -30.65
CA PHE A 218 -11.23 -35.95 -30.07
C PHE A 218 -11.60 -37.17 -30.92
N SER A 219 -11.91 -38.28 -30.25
CA SER A 219 -12.34 -39.55 -30.86
C SER A 219 -13.86 -39.73 -30.79
N LYS A 220 -14.51 -39.21 -29.74
CA LYS A 220 -15.97 -39.17 -29.56
C LYS A 220 -16.40 -37.89 -28.81
N GLY A 221 -17.73 -37.72 -28.72
CA GLY A 221 -18.39 -36.66 -27.96
C GLY A 221 -18.81 -35.47 -28.80
N MET A 222 -19.35 -34.46 -28.13
CA MET A 222 -19.87 -33.21 -28.69
C MET A 222 -19.34 -32.02 -27.88
N ILE A 223 -19.19 -30.86 -28.53
CA ILE A 223 -18.99 -29.58 -27.86
C ILE A 223 -20.33 -28.84 -27.87
N VAL A 224 -20.81 -28.45 -26.70
CA VAL A 224 -22.06 -27.70 -26.54
C VAL A 224 -21.79 -26.22 -26.77
N CYS A 225 -22.51 -25.63 -27.72
CA CYS A 225 -22.32 -24.25 -28.13
C CYS A 225 -22.75 -23.26 -27.04
N PRO A 226 -21.94 -22.22 -26.76
CA PRO A 226 -22.24 -21.22 -25.77
C PRO A 226 -23.30 -20.25 -26.30
N LYS A 227 -23.97 -19.52 -25.40
CA LYS A 227 -24.76 -18.35 -25.84
C LYS A 227 -23.79 -17.25 -26.28
N TYR A 228 -24.13 -16.50 -27.33
CA TYR A 228 -23.32 -15.37 -27.79
C TYR A 228 -22.87 -14.47 -26.62
N HIS A 229 -23.82 -14.03 -25.79
CA HIS A 229 -23.56 -13.14 -24.66
C HIS A 229 -22.86 -13.79 -23.44
N GLU A 230 -22.44 -15.06 -23.53
CA GLU A 230 -21.57 -15.71 -22.52
C GLU A 230 -20.10 -15.77 -22.96
N VAL A 231 -19.81 -15.51 -24.24
CA VAL A 231 -18.44 -15.55 -24.79
C VAL A 231 -18.06 -14.29 -25.60
N CYS A 232 -19.04 -13.46 -25.95
CA CYS A 232 -18.89 -12.23 -26.72
C CYS A 232 -19.30 -11.02 -25.88
N THR A 233 -18.35 -10.43 -25.15
CA THR A 233 -18.45 -9.06 -24.63
C THR A 233 -17.65 -8.09 -25.51
N GLY A 234 -18.03 -6.81 -25.48
CA GLY A 234 -17.69 -5.83 -26.53
C GLY A 234 -16.26 -5.28 -26.49
N LEU A 235 -15.26 -6.10 -26.81
CA LEU A 235 -13.90 -5.62 -27.12
C LEU A 235 -13.78 -5.29 -28.63
N PRO A 236 -13.05 -4.21 -29.00
CA PRO A 236 -12.92 -3.80 -30.40
C PRO A 236 -12.12 -4.82 -31.22
N GLU A 237 -12.56 -5.09 -32.45
CA GLU A 237 -11.86 -6.00 -33.36
C GLU A 237 -10.48 -5.44 -33.76
N ILE A 238 -9.43 -6.19 -33.47
CA ILE A 238 -8.09 -5.94 -34.01
C ILE A 238 -8.07 -6.47 -35.46
N THR A 239 -7.89 -5.57 -36.42
CA THR A 239 -7.81 -5.88 -37.85
C THR A 239 -6.47 -6.52 -38.24
N PRO A 240 -6.38 -7.24 -39.39
CA PRO A 240 -5.25 -8.13 -39.64
C PRO A 240 -3.93 -7.48 -40.13
N ASP A 241 -3.91 -6.16 -40.34
CA ASP A 241 -2.90 -5.51 -41.19
C ASP A 241 -1.53 -5.24 -40.53
N ASP A 242 -1.40 -5.44 -39.21
CA ASP A 242 -0.15 -5.19 -38.44
C ASP A 242 0.97 -6.23 -38.65
N ALA A 243 0.98 -6.94 -39.79
CA ALA A 243 1.91 -8.03 -40.08
C ALA A 243 2.61 -7.91 -41.44
N VAL A 244 3.77 -7.22 -41.51
CA VAL A 244 4.87 -7.57 -42.44
C VAL A 244 6.22 -6.89 -42.12
N GLU A 245 7.31 -7.64 -42.39
CA GLU A 245 8.75 -7.29 -42.47
C GLU A 245 9.44 -6.41 -41.40
N ASN A 246 10.28 -7.09 -40.58
CA ASN A 246 11.54 -6.51 -40.09
C ASN A 246 12.57 -6.41 -41.23
N LYS A 247 13.41 -5.36 -41.23
CA LYS A 247 14.75 -5.36 -41.85
C LYS A 247 15.73 -4.55 -41.00
N GLU A 248 16.95 -5.06 -40.87
CA GLU A 248 18.00 -4.58 -39.96
C GLU A 248 18.91 -3.53 -40.64
N THR A 249 19.56 -2.65 -39.85
CA THR A 249 20.97 -2.23 -40.06
C THR A 249 21.51 -1.46 -38.83
N GLU A 250 22.83 -1.18 -38.79
CA GLU A 250 23.61 -0.95 -37.55
C GLU A 250 24.24 0.45 -37.34
N LYS A 251 24.68 0.72 -36.09
CA LYS A 251 25.82 1.60 -35.64
C LYS A 251 25.75 3.12 -36.00
N SER A 252 26.42 4.06 -35.31
CA SER A 252 27.65 4.09 -34.46
C SER A 252 27.54 5.20 -33.36
N GLU A 253 28.22 5.16 -32.19
CA GLU A 253 29.51 5.84 -31.80
C GLU A 253 29.46 7.40 -31.81
N ASP A 254 30.01 8.21 -30.85
CA ASP A 254 30.71 7.96 -29.55
C ASP A 254 30.81 9.24 -28.63
N GLY A 255 31.37 9.11 -27.40
CA GLY A 255 31.94 10.19 -26.52
C GLY A 255 31.01 10.85 -25.45
N HIS A 256 31.27 10.93 -24.12
CA HIS A 256 32.32 11.55 -23.24
C HIS A 256 32.20 13.08 -22.94
N GLU A 257 32.53 13.68 -21.76
CA GLU A 257 32.25 13.55 -20.27
C GLU A 257 33.38 14.33 -19.49
N SER A 258 33.28 14.93 -18.29
CA SER A 258 32.21 15.61 -17.51
C SER A 258 32.83 16.54 -16.39
N VAL A 259 32.56 16.34 -15.08
CA VAL A 259 33.08 17.10 -13.87
C VAL A 259 32.51 18.54 -13.69
N GLY A 260 32.31 19.17 -12.51
CA GLY A 260 32.40 18.87 -11.03
C GLY A 260 31.93 20.13 -10.21
N SER A 261 31.33 20.05 -9.00
CA SER A 261 31.88 19.85 -7.61
C SER A 261 32.50 21.10 -6.93
N ALA A 262 32.49 21.37 -5.59
CA ALA A 262 31.76 20.96 -4.35
C ALA A 262 32.25 21.86 -3.14
N GLU A 263 31.93 21.81 -1.82
CA GLU A 263 31.06 20.94 -0.96
C GLU A 263 30.53 21.53 0.42
N GLN A 264 31.10 22.59 1.06
CA GLN A 264 30.88 23.00 2.50
C GLN A 264 30.42 24.48 2.73
N GLY A 265 30.14 25.06 3.94
CA GLY A 265 30.09 24.62 5.38
C GLY A 265 30.23 25.82 6.37
N GLU A 266 30.14 25.84 7.73
CA GLU A 266 29.71 24.98 8.90
C GLU A 266 29.09 25.96 9.98
N ASP A 267 29.07 26.03 11.35
CA ASP A 267 29.46 25.39 12.66
C ASP A 267 28.76 26.28 13.81
N SER A 268 28.67 26.13 15.16
CA SER A 268 28.84 25.09 16.23
C SER A 268 28.61 25.63 17.71
N ASN A 269 28.75 24.78 18.76
CA ASN A 269 28.98 25.06 20.24
C ASN A 269 27.84 25.78 21.06
N ASP A 270 27.74 25.91 22.42
CA ASP A 270 28.23 25.32 23.72
C ASP A 270 27.44 25.98 24.92
N ALA A 271 27.49 25.69 26.25
CA ALA A 271 27.73 24.53 27.16
C ALA A 271 27.50 24.94 28.67
N GLY A 272 27.29 24.03 29.66
CA GLY A 272 27.24 24.38 31.12
C GLY A 272 26.72 23.31 32.15
N ILE A 273 27.13 23.36 33.45
CA ILE A 273 26.93 22.36 34.56
C ILE A 273 26.96 22.99 36.00
N PHE A 274 26.13 22.55 37.00
CA PHE A 274 26.48 22.24 38.44
C PHE A 274 25.27 21.71 39.30
N GLU A 275 25.47 21.40 40.60
CA GLU A 275 24.73 20.42 41.45
C GLU A 275 24.31 21.01 42.85
N ASN A 276 23.79 20.35 43.92
CA ASN A 276 23.46 18.95 44.32
C ASN A 276 22.48 18.90 45.56
N SER A 277 22.09 17.71 46.07
CA SER A 277 21.35 17.36 47.34
C SER A 277 19.84 17.73 47.45
N GLY A 278 18.97 16.99 48.17
CA GLY A 278 19.07 15.65 48.82
C GLY A 278 17.88 15.34 49.77
N ASP A 279 17.37 14.09 49.72
CA ASP A 279 16.49 13.35 50.68
C ASP A 279 15.08 13.97 51.03
N ASP A 280 14.00 13.25 51.41
CA ASP A 280 13.77 11.82 51.77
C ASP A 280 12.26 11.38 51.62
N GLU A 281 11.99 10.06 51.72
CA GLU A 281 10.70 9.34 51.95
C GLU A 281 9.49 9.35 50.95
N GLU A 282 8.56 8.39 51.13
CA GLU A 282 7.52 7.91 50.18
C GLU A 282 6.06 8.24 50.59
N GLU A 283 5.16 8.49 49.62
CA GLU A 283 3.92 7.67 49.45
C GLU A 283 3.35 7.81 48.02
N ALA A 284 2.55 6.83 47.57
CA ALA A 284 2.17 6.67 46.17
C ALA A 284 0.75 7.17 45.82
N THR A 285 0.64 8.04 44.80
CA THR A 285 -0.61 8.27 44.05
C THR A 285 -0.33 8.31 42.55
N SER A 286 -1.21 7.71 41.74
CA SER A 286 -1.07 7.71 40.28
C SER A 286 -1.51 9.05 39.69
N SER A 287 -0.62 9.70 38.94
CA SER A 287 -0.92 10.94 38.22
C SER A 287 -0.48 10.86 36.76
N SER A 288 -1.30 11.43 35.87
CA SER A 288 -1.03 11.56 34.45
C SER A 288 0.00 12.67 34.20
N VAL A 289 1.17 12.33 33.65
CA VAL A 289 2.21 13.31 33.36
C VAL A 289 1.93 14.04 32.04
N VAL A 290 1.32 15.22 32.14
CA VAL A 290 1.42 16.28 31.13
C VAL A 290 2.44 17.30 31.61
N ARG A 291 3.33 17.77 30.73
CA ARG A 291 4.25 18.89 30.99
C ARG A 291 4.14 19.91 29.87
N GLU A 292 3.60 21.07 30.20
CA GLU A 292 3.78 22.32 29.44
C GLU A 292 4.70 23.27 30.23
N LEU A 293 5.28 24.25 29.54
CA LEU A 293 5.95 25.40 30.15
C LEU A 293 5.52 26.69 29.42
N PRO A 294 5.47 27.86 30.09
CA PRO A 294 4.39 28.82 29.81
C PRO A 294 4.82 30.26 29.47
N THR A 295 3.89 31.07 28.95
CA THR A 295 3.68 32.46 29.43
C THR A 295 2.28 33.00 29.08
N LYS A 296 1.82 34.02 29.84
CA LYS A 296 0.41 34.49 29.95
C LYS A 296 -0.07 35.41 28.83
N GLY A 297 -1.40 35.60 28.70
CA GLY A 297 -2.01 36.60 27.81
C GLY A 297 -3.53 36.84 27.90
N ASP A 298 -4.15 36.81 29.09
CA ASP A 298 -5.51 37.26 29.44
C ASP A 298 -6.77 36.63 28.73
N GLU A 299 -7.96 36.89 29.29
CA GLU A 299 -9.22 36.15 29.05
C GLU A 299 -10.36 36.99 28.42
N LEU A 300 -11.51 36.34 28.17
CA LEU A 300 -12.82 36.87 27.76
C LEU A 300 -13.02 37.34 26.30
N ALA A 301 -13.30 36.37 25.41
CA ALA A 301 -14.24 36.55 24.31
C ALA A 301 -15.04 35.24 24.08
N GLU A 302 -16.22 35.16 24.68
CA GLU A 302 -17.08 33.97 24.61
C GLU A 302 -17.99 33.97 23.35
N LYS A 303 -18.51 32.78 22.99
CA LYS A 303 -19.61 32.51 22.03
C LYS A 303 -19.32 32.61 20.51
N TYR A 304 -19.37 31.41 19.88
CA TYR A 304 -19.65 31.12 18.46
C TYR A 304 -18.85 31.86 17.37
N ALA A 305 -17.86 31.16 16.78
CA ALA A 305 -17.24 31.56 15.51
C ALA A 305 -16.96 30.35 14.60
N ILE A 306 -17.76 30.17 13.54
CA ILE A 306 -17.39 29.35 12.38
C ILE A 306 -16.66 30.28 11.40
N VAL A 307 -15.33 30.22 11.33
CA VAL A 307 -14.56 30.89 10.27
C VAL A 307 -13.31 30.08 9.91
N THR A 308 -13.28 29.49 8.72
CA THR A 308 -12.01 29.22 8.03
C THR A 308 -11.52 30.53 7.44
N ARG A 309 -10.33 31.00 7.82
CA ARG A 309 -9.74 32.23 7.29
C ARG A 309 -8.25 32.06 7.00
N GLU A 310 -7.79 32.72 5.95
CA GLU A 310 -6.37 32.95 5.71
C GLU A 310 -5.75 33.69 6.91
N GLY A 311 -4.56 33.27 7.35
CA GLY A 311 -3.88 33.84 8.53
C GLY A 311 -3.66 32.88 9.70
N GLN A 312 -3.89 31.57 9.55
CA GLN A 312 -3.36 30.59 10.51
C GLN A 312 -1.94 30.16 10.12
N ASP A 313 -0.97 30.43 10.98
CA ASP A 313 0.39 29.94 10.81
C ASP A 313 0.47 28.41 10.87
N TRP A 314 1.45 27.86 10.14
CA TRP A 314 1.78 26.44 10.18
C TRP A 314 2.53 26.10 11.47
N GLN A 315 2.03 25.12 12.23
CA GLN A 315 2.61 24.70 13.51
C GLN A 315 2.95 23.20 13.50
N PRO A 316 3.97 22.74 14.24
CA PRO A 316 4.34 21.32 14.35
C PRO A 316 3.15 20.42 14.69
N ILE A 317 2.99 19.28 13.99
CA ILE A 317 1.84 18.39 14.20
C ILE A 317 1.82 17.78 15.61
N ARG A 318 0.72 18.00 16.33
CA ARG A 318 0.49 17.47 17.69
C ARG A 318 -0.16 16.09 17.59
N ILE A 319 0.65 15.04 17.64
CA ILE A 319 0.18 13.63 17.61
C ILE A 319 -0.05 13.16 19.05
N HIS A 320 -1.32 12.94 19.41
CA HIS A 320 -1.70 12.33 20.69
C HIS A 320 -1.69 10.79 20.58
N VAL A 321 -1.29 10.11 21.66
CA VAL A 321 -1.25 8.64 21.77
C VAL A 321 -2.24 8.18 22.82
N SER A 322 -3.24 7.38 22.42
CA SER A 322 -4.07 6.62 23.36
C SER A 322 -3.64 5.15 23.34
N ALA A 323 -3.11 4.71 24.48
CA ALA A 323 -2.56 3.36 24.69
C ALA A 323 -3.41 2.53 25.67
N GLU A 324 -4.63 2.96 25.99
CA GLU A 324 -5.50 2.30 26.98
C GLU A 324 -5.87 0.85 26.61
N ALA A 325 -5.86 0.50 25.33
CA ALA A 325 -5.99 -0.89 24.88
C ALA A 325 -4.74 -1.75 25.21
N VAL A 326 -3.55 -1.15 25.26
CA VAL A 326 -2.31 -1.79 25.74
C VAL A 326 -2.38 -1.98 27.25
N ASP A 327 -2.88 -1.00 27.99
CA ASP A 327 -3.09 -1.09 29.44
C ASP A 327 -4.03 -2.25 29.79
N ALA A 328 -5.18 -2.31 29.12
CA ALA A 328 -6.15 -3.39 29.27
C ALA A 328 -5.61 -4.77 28.82
N ALA A 329 -4.54 -4.82 28.01
CA ALA A 329 -3.85 -6.06 27.63
C ALA A 329 -2.78 -6.47 28.66
N VAL A 330 -2.00 -5.51 29.19
CA VAL A 330 -1.02 -5.75 30.26
C VAL A 330 -1.70 -6.29 31.50
N GLU A 331 -2.78 -5.65 31.97
CA GLU A 331 -3.52 -6.09 33.17
C GLU A 331 -3.99 -7.55 33.05
N LYS A 332 -4.53 -7.96 31.90
CA LYS A 332 -5.01 -9.33 31.65
C LYS A 332 -3.90 -10.38 31.64
N CYS A 333 -2.69 -10.04 31.17
CA CYS A 333 -1.60 -11.02 31.08
C CYS A 333 -0.70 -11.10 32.32
N LYS A 334 -0.88 -10.25 33.35
CA LYS A 334 -0.16 -10.36 34.64
C LYS A 334 -0.26 -11.77 35.25
N ASP A 335 -1.48 -12.30 35.30
CA ASP A 335 -1.80 -13.60 35.88
C ASP A 335 -1.17 -14.78 35.13
N TRP A 336 -0.96 -14.64 33.83
CA TRP A 336 -0.31 -15.66 33.00
C TRP A 336 1.20 -15.71 33.26
N ALA A 337 1.85 -14.54 33.33
CA ALA A 337 3.30 -14.46 33.56
C ALA A 337 3.72 -15.10 34.89
N ALA A 338 2.95 -14.88 35.96
CA ALA A 338 3.20 -15.50 37.27
C ALA A 338 3.02 -17.04 37.25
N LYS A 339 2.01 -17.55 36.54
CA LYS A 339 1.68 -18.98 36.48
C LYS A 339 2.62 -19.78 35.56
N ALA A 340 3.21 -19.13 34.55
CA ALA A 340 4.21 -19.75 33.69
C ALA A 340 5.48 -20.16 34.47
N THR A 341 5.95 -19.30 35.39
CA THR A 341 7.15 -19.56 36.21
C THR A 341 7.04 -20.76 37.15
N GLU A 342 5.84 -21.21 37.53
CA GLU A 342 5.66 -22.37 38.42
C GLU A 342 5.56 -23.72 37.68
N LYS A 343 5.38 -23.71 36.34
CA LYS A 343 4.97 -24.91 35.60
C LYS A 343 5.74 -25.12 34.30
N ASN A 344 6.81 -25.91 34.43
CA ASN A 344 7.59 -26.47 33.32
C ASN A 344 6.78 -27.55 32.56
N ILE A 345 5.72 -27.13 31.87
CA ILE A 345 4.81 -28.01 31.12
C ILE A 345 5.41 -28.33 29.75
N ARG A 346 5.64 -29.62 29.50
CA ARG A 346 5.92 -30.15 28.16
C ARG A 346 4.68 -29.97 27.28
N GLY A 347 4.91 -29.57 26.02
CA GLY A 347 3.83 -29.11 25.14
C GLY A 347 2.80 -30.18 24.78
N ASP A 348 1.55 -29.71 24.67
CA ASP A 348 0.50 -30.28 23.82
C ASP A 348 0.42 -29.46 22.52
N THR A 349 0.04 -30.10 21.41
CA THR A 349 -0.03 -29.45 20.09
C THR A 349 -1.28 -28.59 19.94
N PHE A 350 -1.11 -27.27 19.85
CA PHE A 350 -2.19 -26.29 19.67
C PHE A 350 -2.52 -26.06 18.18
N ASP A 351 -3.80 -26.03 17.80
CA ASP A 351 -4.24 -25.75 16.41
C ASP A 351 -4.21 -24.23 16.13
N PRO A 352 -3.43 -23.74 15.13
CA PRO A 352 -3.36 -22.31 14.83
C PRO A 352 -4.64 -21.70 14.22
N ASN A 353 -5.59 -22.51 13.73
CA ASN A 353 -6.58 -22.04 12.75
C ASN A 353 -7.91 -21.53 13.32
N TYR A 354 -8.13 -21.57 14.64
CA TYR A 354 -9.40 -21.16 15.25
C TYR A 354 -9.23 -20.04 16.30
N VAL A 355 -9.24 -18.79 15.83
CA VAL A 355 -9.30 -17.58 16.69
C VAL A 355 -10.24 -16.57 16.04
N GLU A 356 -11.30 -16.20 16.75
CA GLU A 356 -12.32 -15.23 16.34
C GLU A 356 -11.87 -13.78 16.62
N LEU A 357 -12.52 -12.78 16.02
CA LEU A 357 -12.08 -11.39 16.09
C LEU A 357 -12.66 -10.64 17.31
N VAL A 358 -11.76 -10.12 18.14
CA VAL A 358 -11.90 -8.97 19.06
C VAL A 358 -13.12 -8.97 19.99
N TYR A 359 -12.88 -9.28 21.26
CA TYR A 359 -13.66 -8.78 22.40
C TYR A 359 -12.74 -8.16 23.47
N PRO A 360 -13.19 -7.12 24.21
CA PRO A 360 -12.47 -6.59 25.38
C PRO A 360 -12.38 -7.57 26.56
N GLU A 361 -12.89 -8.79 26.43
CA GLU A 361 -13.17 -9.73 27.53
C GLU A 361 -12.44 -11.07 27.38
N ALA A 362 -11.70 -11.28 26.28
CA ALA A 362 -10.93 -12.52 26.07
C ALA A 362 -9.69 -12.59 26.99
N THR A 363 -9.68 -13.56 27.91
CA THR A 363 -8.58 -13.85 28.86
C THR A 363 -7.61 -14.94 28.37
N GLU A 364 -7.78 -15.41 27.13
CA GLU A 364 -7.37 -16.76 26.72
C GLU A 364 -6.09 -16.83 25.86
N HIS A 365 -5.44 -15.69 25.55
CA HIS A 365 -4.40 -15.61 24.49
C HIS A 365 -3.05 -14.98 24.92
N CYS A 366 -2.70 -15.05 26.21
CA CYS A 366 -1.34 -14.77 26.68
C CYS A 366 -0.43 -15.98 26.37
N SER A 367 0.73 -15.74 25.76
CA SER A 367 1.76 -16.71 25.39
C SER A 367 3.12 -16.01 25.33
N GLU A 368 4.24 -16.73 25.34
CA GLU A 368 5.59 -16.10 25.33
C GLU A 368 5.77 -15.10 24.16
N GLU A 369 5.22 -15.42 22.99
CA GLU A 369 5.27 -14.57 21.79
C GLU A 369 4.31 -13.36 21.86
N THR A 370 3.21 -13.46 22.61
CA THR A 370 2.18 -12.41 22.73
C THR A 370 2.26 -11.58 24.00
N LEU A 371 3.20 -11.90 24.90
CA LEU A 371 3.29 -11.27 26.20
C LEU A 371 3.72 -9.80 26.10
N ILE A 372 2.76 -8.90 26.26
CA ILE A 372 2.99 -7.50 26.58
C ILE A 372 3.20 -7.37 28.09
N THR A 373 4.41 -6.94 28.50
CA THR A 373 4.76 -6.71 29.91
C THR A 373 4.61 -5.23 30.27
N ALA A 374 4.62 -4.91 31.58
CA ALA A 374 4.68 -3.53 32.04
C ALA A 374 5.90 -2.77 31.48
N ASP A 375 7.08 -3.42 31.44
CA ASP A 375 8.30 -2.84 30.86
C ASP A 375 8.17 -2.61 29.35
N LYS A 376 7.58 -3.54 28.60
CA LYS A 376 7.32 -3.34 27.16
C LYS A 376 6.30 -2.23 26.92
N LYS A 377 5.22 -2.13 27.71
CA LYS A 377 4.34 -0.94 27.68
C LYS A 377 5.15 0.33 27.93
N LYS A 378 6.02 0.34 28.95
CA LYS A 378 6.84 1.49 29.31
C LYS A 378 7.75 1.91 28.16
N THR A 379 8.52 0.99 27.59
CA THR A 379 9.35 1.22 26.40
C THR A 379 8.53 1.68 25.19
N LEU A 380 7.33 1.13 24.96
CA LEU A 380 6.45 1.53 23.86
C LEU A 380 5.98 3.00 24.01
N VAL A 381 5.45 3.35 25.18
CA VAL A 381 4.75 4.63 25.42
C VAL A 381 5.70 5.76 25.82
N GLU A 382 6.75 5.49 26.61
CA GLU A 382 7.66 6.53 27.11
C GLU A 382 8.88 6.76 26.21
N LYS A 383 9.24 5.81 25.32
CA LYS A 383 10.48 5.86 24.54
C LYS A 383 10.27 5.72 23.04
N LEU A 384 9.71 4.59 22.60
CA LEU A 384 9.58 4.22 21.18
C LEU A 384 8.63 5.18 20.43
N LEU A 385 7.40 5.34 20.91
CA LEU A 385 6.42 6.24 20.29
C LEU A 385 6.83 7.71 20.35
N PRO A 386 7.31 8.27 21.48
CA PRO A 386 7.81 9.65 21.52
C PRO A 386 8.96 9.91 20.54
N ALA A 387 9.92 8.98 20.42
CA ALA A 387 11.01 9.10 19.46
C ALA A 387 10.52 9.03 17.99
N ALA A 388 9.57 8.15 17.70
CA ALA A 388 8.97 8.03 16.36
C ALA A 388 8.09 9.24 15.99
N ILE A 389 7.33 9.78 16.96
CA ILE A 389 6.49 10.97 16.79
C ILE A 389 7.36 12.22 16.59
N LYS A 390 8.45 12.37 17.37
CA LYS A 390 9.42 13.48 17.24
C LYS A 390 9.97 13.58 15.83
N LEU A 391 10.25 12.44 15.17
CA LEU A 391 10.68 12.43 13.77
C LEU A 391 9.65 13.08 12.84
N HIS A 392 8.35 12.93 13.09
CA HIS A 392 7.29 13.57 12.30
C HIS A 392 7.01 15.01 12.71
N SER A 393 6.92 15.34 14.00
CA SER A 393 6.56 16.69 14.45
C SER A 393 7.63 17.75 14.13
N GLU A 394 8.91 17.38 14.12
CA GLU A 394 10.00 18.23 13.62
C GLU A 394 9.94 18.51 12.11
N ARG A 395 9.26 17.62 11.37
CA ARG A 395 9.32 17.52 9.90
C ARG A 395 8.03 17.90 9.20
N LEU A 396 6.89 17.88 9.89
CA LEU A 396 5.56 18.13 9.33
C LEU A 396 4.80 19.12 10.21
N SER A 397 4.54 20.31 9.66
CA SER A 397 3.60 21.25 10.23
C SER A 397 2.19 21.05 9.64
N VAL A 398 1.17 21.43 10.40
CA VAL A 398 -0.25 21.49 10.02
C VAL A 398 -0.83 22.86 10.35
N HIS A 399 -1.99 23.19 9.80
CA HIS A 399 -2.89 24.13 10.46
C HIS A 399 -3.54 23.41 11.66
N PRO A 400 -3.43 23.94 12.90
CA PRO A 400 -3.91 23.26 14.10
C PRO A 400 -5.42 23.05 14.13
N VAL A 401 -5.85 21.90 14.67
CA VAL A 401 -7.24 21.70 15.10
C VAL A 401 -7.56 22.71 16.20
N GLN A 402 -8.68 23.40 16.02
CA GLN A 402 -9.18 24.42 16.94
C GLN A 402 -10.01 23.78 18.05
N GLY A 403 -9.71 24.10 19.31
CA GLY A 403 -10.29 23.42 20.46
C GLY A 403 -9.83 21.97 20.58
N ASN A 404 -10.73 21.10 21.01
CA ASN A 404 -10.45 19.67 21.19
C ASN A 404 -10.78 18.87 19.92
N LEU A 405 -9.94 17.89 19.59
CA LEU A 405 -10.17 16.95 18.48
C LEU A 405 -11.23 15.92 18.89
N VAL A 406 -12.49 16.21 18.60
CA VAL A 406 -13.63 15.29 18.78
C VAL A 406 -13.67 14.27 17.64
N LEU A 407 -13.82 13.00 17.99
CA LEU A 407 -13.90 11.89 17.03
C LEU A 407 -15.26 11.19 17.17
N HIS A 408 -16.19 11.46 16.27
CA HIS A 408 -17.58 10.96 16.37
C HIS A 408 -17.67 9.43 16.37
N LYS A 409 -18.59 8.84 17.15
CA LYS A 409 -18.71 7.38 17.36
C LYS A 409 -18.87 6.58 16.06
N THR A 410 -19.61 7.12 15.10
CA THR A 410 -19.85 6.50 13.78
C THR A 410 -18.58 6.31 12.93
N LEU A 411 -17.41 6.82 13.36
CA LEU A 411 -16.09 6.54 12.76
C LEU A 411 -15.46 5.23 13.27
N PHE A 412 -16.07 4.62 14.30
CA PHE A 412 -15.63 3.42 15.04
C PHE A 412 -16.78 2.43 15.29
N GLU A 413 -17.88 2.54 14.54
CA GLU A 413 -19.08 1.70 14.68
C GLU A 413 -19.57 1.23 13.30
N GLY A 414 -20.30 0.10 13.25
CA GLY A 414 -20.83 -0.47 12.01
C GLY A 414 -19.75 -0.82 10.99
N ASP A 415 -19.94 -0.38 9.74
CA ASP A 415 -19.02 -0.62 8.62
C ASP A 415 -17.81 0.34 8.57
N ALA A 416 -17.58 1.15 9.61
CA ALA A 416 -16.47 2.10 9.63
C ALA A 416 -15.09 1.40 9.60
N PRO A 417 -14.04 2.00 8.99
CA PRO A 417 -12.74 1.33 8.80
C PRO A 417 -12.03 0.85 10.06
N CYS A 418 -12.41 1.37 11.23
CA CYS A 418 -11.88 1.01 12.54
C CYS A 418 -12.95 0.52 13.52
N SER A 419 -14.08 -0.04 13.07
CA SER A 419 -15.12 -0.57 13.96
C SER A 419 -14.70 -1.78 14.82
N PHE A 420 -13.53 -2.34 14.55
CA PHE A 420 -12.85 -3.31 15.42
C PHE A 420 -12.17 -2.68 16.66
N PHE A 421 -12.08 -1.35 16.74
CA PHE A 421 -11.43 -0.63 17.83
C PHE A 421 -12.42 0.33 18.50
N LYS A 422 -12.40 0.39 19.84
CA LYS A 422 -13.26 1.26 20.64
C LYS A 422 -12.42 2.35 21.31
N PRO A 423 -12.53 3.62 20.88
CA PRO A 423 -11.90 4.74 21.57
C PRO A 423 -12.42 4.97 23.00
N PRO A 424 -11.71 5.76 23.80
CA PRO A 424 -12.19 6.24 25.10
C PRO A 424 -13.42 7.14 24.92
N GLU A 425 -14.41 7.02 25.81
CA GLU A 425 -15.67 7.78 25.71
C GLU A 425 -15.45 9.31 25.72
N GLY A 426 -14.39 9.79 26.37
CA GLY A 426 -13.97 11.19 26.33
C GLY A 426 -13.62 11.69 24.93
N HIS A 427 -13.04 10.84 24.08
CA HIS A 427 -12.63 11.22 22.71
C HIS A 427 -13.85 11.43 21.79
N HIS A 428 -14.98 10.81 22.14
CA HIS A 428 -16.26 10.97 21.45
C HIS A 428 -17.08 12.17 21.94
N SER A 429 -16.83 12.64 23.17
CA SER A 429 -17.67 13.62 23.88
C SER A 429 -16.97 14.96 24.10
N THR A 430 -15.95 15.00 24.96
CA THR A 430 -15.13 16.21 25.18
C THR A 430 -14.08 16.43 24.10
N GLY A 431 -13.73 15.39 23.35
CA GLY A 431 -12.61 15.36 22.41
C GLY A 431 -11.25 15.34 23.09
N VAL A 432 -10.20 15.19 22.29
CA VAL A 432 -8.80 15.18 22.76
C VAL A 432 -8.24 16.60 22.76
N PRO A 433 -7.86 17.18 23.90
CA PRO A 433 -7.28 18.53 23.95
C PRO A 433 -5.90 18.57 23.30
N GLY A 434 -5.60 19.67 22.61
CA GLY A 434 -4.26 19.93 22.05
C GLY A 434 -3.81 18.99 20.93
N ALA A 435 -4.68 18.14 20.38
CA ALA A 435 -4.31 17.14 19.37
C ALA A 435 -4.71 17.56 17.95
N ASP A 436 -3.82 17.32 16.98
CA ASP A 436 -4.09 17.42 15.55
C ASP A 436 -4.33 16.05 14.90
N PHE A 437 -3.89 14.98 15.57
CA PHE A 437 -4.03 13.60 15.16
C PHE A 437 -4.08 12.69 16.41
N VAL A 438 -4.89 11.63 16.39
CA VAL A 438 -4.93 10.61 17.44
C VAL A 438 -4.43 9.26 16.91
N LEU A 439 -3.30 8.80 17.44
CA LEU A 439 -2.79 7.45 17.23
C LEU A 439 -3.31 6.53 18.34
N TYR A 440 -4.18 5.60 17.99
CA TYR A 440 -4.64 4.53 18.87
C TYR A 440 -3.69 3.34 18.78
N VAL A 441 -3.28 2.85 19.94
CA VAL A 441 -2.23 1.83 20.08
C VAL A 441 -2.81 0.59 20.75
N THR A 442 -2.58 -0.58 20.15
CA THR A 442 -3.09 -1.88 20.63
C THR A 442 -2.06 -2.99 20.40
N THR A 443 -2.25 -4.16 21.02
CA THR A 443 -1.34 -5.32 20.91
C THR A 443 -2.12 -6.64 20.78
N ASN A 444 -1.94 -7.36 19.68
CA ASN A 444 -2.54 -8.67 19.42
C ASN A 444 -1.73 -9.49 18.39
N LYS A 445 -1.91 -10.83 18.38
CA LYS A 445 -1.11 -11.77 17.56
C LYS A 445 -1.43 -11.78 16.07
N LYS A 446 -2.62 -11.36 15.64
CA LYS A 446 -3.26 -11.90 14.43
C LYS A 446 -3.22 -11.01 13.18
N SER A 447 -2.28 -10.06 13.11
CA SER A 447 -2.16 -9.16 11.96
C SER A 447 -0.71 -8.70 11.70
N ASN A 448 -0.05 -9.26 10.68
CA ASN A 448 1.23 -8.77 10.14
C ASN A 448 1.07 -7.53 9.24
N GLU A 449 -0.17 -7.05 9.09
CA GLU A 449 -0.59 -5.86 8.37
C GLU A 449 -1.83 -5.28 9.06
N SER A 450 -2.09 -3.98 9.09
CA SER A 450 -1.28 -2.81 8.77
C SER A 450 -2.01 -1.61 9.39
N VAL A 451 -1.35 -0.46 9.53
CA VAL A 451 -1.96 0.74 10.11
C VAL A 451 -3.26 1.11 9.40
N LYS A 452 -4.35 1.33 10.16
CA LYS A 452 -5.67 1.66 9.61
C LYS A 452 -6.03 3.10 9.94
N ILE A 453 -6.22 3.93 8.92
CA ILE A 453 -6.73 5.30 9.07
C ILE A 453 -8.24 5.23 9.33
N CYS A 454 -8.67 5.75 10.48
CA CYS A 454 -10.04 5.68 10.97
C CYS A 454 -10.87 6.92 10.60
N ALA A 455 -10.23 8.09 10.60
CA ALA A 455 -10.93 9.37 10.48
C ALA A 455 -10.13 10.39 9.66
N TYR A 456 -10.87 11.25 8.94
CA TYR A 456 -10.34 12.32 8.11
C TYR A 456 -11.02 13.64 8.49
N GLY A 457 -10.24 14.71 8.61
CA GLY A 457 -10.71 16.07 8.83
C GLY A 457 -10.72 16.91 7.54
N TYR A 458 -10.61 18.23 7.70
CA TYR A 458 -10.57 19.19 6.60
C TYR A 458 -9.49 18.85 5.55
N GLY A 459 -9.77 19.13 4.27
CA GLY A 459 -8.91 18.73 3.14
C GLY A 459 -8.78 17.21 2.93
N HIS A 460 -9.56 16.41 3.65
CA HIS A 460 -9.35 14.97 3.87
C HIS A 460 -7.96 14.63 4.47
N ARG A 461 -7.42 15.50 5.33
CA ARG A 461 -6.24 15.19 6.17
C ARG A 461 -6.60 14.05 7.14
N PRO A 462 -5.80 12.97 7.27
CA PRO A 462 -5.98 12.00 8.35
C PRO A 462 -5.92 12.68 9.74
N ILE A 463 -6.84 12.29 10.63
CA ILE A 463 -6.93 12.81 12.01
C ILE A 463 -7.00 11.71 13.08
N ALA A 464 -7.23 10.45 12.71
CA ALA A 464 -7.03 9.32 13.61
C ALA A 464 -6.69 8.03 12.87
N ALA A 465 -5.88 7.17 13.49
CA ALA A 465 -5.56 5.83 13.02
C ALA A 465 -5.31 4.85 14.17
N VAL A 466 -5.41 3.55 13.88
CA VAL A 466 -5.02 2.46 14.79
C VAL A 466 -3.77 1.74 14.25
N LYS A 467 -2.77 1.52 15.13
CA LYS A 467 -1.61 0.62 14.90
C LYS A 467 -1.62 -0.48 15.96
N ASN A 468 -1.56 -1.73 15.49
CA ASN A 468 -1.27 -2.90 16.31
C ASN A 468 0.25 -3.10 16.40
N PHE A 469 0.83 -3.05 17.59
CA PHE A 469 2.23 -3.41 17.82
C PHE A 469 2.36 -4.87 18.26
N LEU A 470 3.32 -5.59 17.67
CA LEU A 470 3.74 -6.90 18.18
C LEU A 470 4.76 -6.71 19.31
N PRO A 471 4.81 -7.60 20.33
CA PRO A 471 5.82 -7.51 21.40
C PRO A 471 7.28 -7.63 20.93
N SER A 472 7.53 -8.00 19.68
CA SER A 472 8.84 -8.02 19.01
C SER A 472 9.19 -6.68 18.33
N GLU A 473 8.22 -5.83 18.02
CA GLU A 473 8.43 -4.47 17.48
C GLU A 473 8.77 -3.46 18.58
N ILE A 474 8.62 -3.84 19.86
CA ILE A 474 8.80 -2.98 21.01
C ILE A 474 10.24 -3.07 21.53
N GLY A 475 10.99 -1.99 21.36
CA GLY A 475 12.35 -1.86 21.86
C GLY A 475 12.91 -0.46 21.61
N GLU A 476 14.13 -0.22 22.08
CA GLU A 476 14.76 1.11 22.11
C GLU A 476 15.77 1.33 20.97
N THR A 477 15.92 0.35 20.06
CA THR A 477 16.88 0.44 18.96
C THR A 477 16.41 1.39 17.87
N ARG A 478 17.36 2.04 17.19
CA ARG A 478 17.05 2.97 16.09
C ARG A 478 16.19 2.33 15.00
N ARG A 479 16.42 1.05 14.66
CA ARG A 479 15.60 0.30 13.69
C ARG A 479 14.12 0.31 14.08
N LEU A 480 13.80 -0.02 15.34
CA LEU A 480 12.40 -0.09 15.79
C LEU A 480 11.74 1.30 15.82
N VAL A 481 12.48 2.34 16.24
CA VAL A 481 12.03 3.74 16.13
C VAL A 481 11.70 4.13 14.69
N ARG A 482 12.45 3.64 13.69
CA ARG A 482 12.16 3.89 12.27
C ARG A 482 11.03 3.04 11.70
N MET A 483 10.84 1.81 12.17
CA MET A 483 9.65 1.02 11.83
C MET A 483 8.37 1.66 12.40
N ALA A 484 8.39 2.14 13.65
CA ALA A 484 7.29 2.91 14.23
C ALA A 484 7.06 4.23 13.47
N ALA A 485 8.10 4.93 13.03
CA ALA A 485 7.96 6.15 12.22
C ALA A 485 7.40 5.87 10.80
N HIS A 486 7.76 4.75 10.18
CA HIS A 486 7.20 4.27 8.90
C HIS A 486 5.69 3.99 9.04
N ASP A 487 5.29 3.29 10.10
CA ASP A 487 3.88 3.06 10.42
C ASP A 487 3.12 4.38 10.67
N ILE A 488 3.71 5.33 11.38
CA ILE A 488 3.10 6.66 11.58
C ILE A 488 3.02 7.44 10.25
N ALA A 489 3.93 7.25 9.30
CA ALA A 489 3.81 7.87 7.98
C ALA A 489 2.59 7.32 7.20
N HIS A 490 2.33 6.01 7.27
CA HIS A 490 1.08 5.43 6.76
C HIS A 490 -0.15 5.98 7.51
N ALA A 491 -0.08 6.14 8.84
CA ALA A 491 -1.13 6.75 9.66
C ALA A 491 -1.49 8.18 9.19
N LEU A 492 -0.47 8.96 8.82
CA LEU A 492 -0.57 10.32 8.29
C LEU A 492 -0.94 10.38 6.80
N GLY A 493 -1.21 9.24 6.15
CA GLY A 493 -1.77 9.20 4.79
C GLY A 493 -0.75 9.01 3.67
N PHE A 494 0.46 8.50 3.97
CA PHE A 494 1.31 7.89 2.94
C PHE A 494 0.67 6.57 2.45
N ASP A 495 -0.37 6.70 1.62
CA ASP A 495 -1.18 5.64 1.04
C ASP A 495 -1.35 5.93 -0.46
N THR A 496 -1.10 4.94 -1.31
CA THR A 496 -1.22 5.10 -2.77
C THR A 496 -2.67 5.38 -3.19
N ARG A 497 -3.68 4.84 -2.49
CA ARG A 497 -5.10 5.16 -2.77
C ARG A 497 -5.44 6.61 -2.41
N ARG A 498 -4.78 7.20 -1.40
CA ARG A 498 -4.91 8.62 -1.02
C ARG A 498 -4.20 9.51 -2.02
N MET A 499 -2.95 9.18 -2.39
CA MET A 499 -2.17 9.91 -3.39
C MET A 499 -2.84 9.91 -4.77
N GLU A 500 -3.49 8.82 -5.17
CA GLU A 500 -4.25 8.74 -6.43
C GLU A 500 -5.49 9.64 -6.40
N ARG A 501 -6.26 9.62 -5.29
CA ARG A 501 -7.42 10.50 -5.08
C ARG A 501 -7.12 12.00 -5.07
N ILE A 502 -5.86 12.41 -4.96
CA ILE A 502 -5.40 13.81 -5.07
C ILE A 502 -4.50 14.06 -6.28
N GLY A 503 -4.52 13.16 -7.28
CA GLY A 503 -3.85 13.37 -8.57
C GLY A 503 -2.32 13.33 -8.54
N MET A 504 -1.70 12.88 -7.44
CA MET A 504 -0.24 12.77 -7.33
C MET A 504 0.33 11.54 -8.05
N ILE A 505 -0.50 10.52 -8.29
CA ILE A 505 -0.11 9.28 -8.97
C ILE A 505 -0.19 9.42 -10.50
N TYR A 506 0.87 8.99 -11.17
CA TYR A 506 0.96 8.90 -12.62
C TYR A 506 1.22 7.45 -13.07
N ARG A 507 0.37 6.99 -13.99
CA ARG A 507 0.48 5.71 -14.70
C ARG A 507 0.78 5.99 -16.18
N PRO A 508 1.97 5.63 -16.71
CA PRO A 508 2.26 5.80 -18.13
C PRO A 508 1.29 4.98 -19.00
N LYS A 509 0.88 5.53 -20.15
CA LYS A 509 0.22 4.74 -21.20
C LYS A 509 1.25 3.76 -21.80
N ARG A 510 0.83 2.53 -22.09
CA ARG A 510 1.71 1.52 -22.71
C ARG A 510 2.09 2.00 -24.12
N SER A 511 3.38 2.03 -24.44
CA SER A 511 3.84 2.35 -25.79
C SER A 511 3.64 1.15 -26.70
N SER A 512 3.09 1.35 -27.90
CA SER A 512 2.98 0.33 -28.94
C SER A 512 4.36 -0.14 -29.44
N ASN A 513 5.37 0.74 -29.40
CA ASN A 513 6.65 0.52 -30.08
C ASN A 513 7.76 0.01 -29.14
N SER A 514 7.44 -0.47 -27.94
CA SER A 514 8.43 -1.10 -27.05
C SER A 514 8.38 -2.63 -27.15
N THR A 515 9.33 -3.21 -27.89
CA THR A 515 9.54 -4.67 -28.07
C THR A 515 9.98 -5.42 -26.81
N MET A 516 9.78 -4.84 -25.62
CA MET A 516 10.16 -5.40 -24.33
C MET A 516 8.97 -6.09 -23.66
N SER A 517 8.55 -7.21 -24.26
CA SER A 517 7.60 -8.17 -23.70
C SER A 517 7.99 -8.53 -22.25
N SER A 518 7.00 -8.72 -21.36
CA SER A 518 7.09 -8.90 -19.88
C SER A 518 7.08 -7.64 -18.99
N GLY A 519 6.94 -6.43 -19.53
CA GLY A 519 6.74 -5.22 -18.72
C GLY A 519 5.35 -5.15 -18.04
N GLY A 520 5.30 -5.39 -16.71
CA GLY A 520 4.14 -5.11 -15.85
C GLY A 520 3.86 -3.61 -15.69
N LEU A 521 2.79 -3.25 -14.96
CA LEU A 521 2.44 -1.83 -14.74
C LEU A 521 3.49 -1.15 -13.84
N ILE A 522 3.68 0.16 -14.03
CA ILE A 522 4.60 0.98 -13.24
C ILE A 522 3.87 2.25 -12.84
N TYR A 523 3.90 2.55 -11.54
CA TYR A 523 3.27 3.72 -10.94
C TYR A 523 4.34 4.68 -10.40
N PHE A 524 4.08 5.98 -10.51
CA PHE A 524 4.98 7.03 -10.04
C PHE A 524 4.23 8.09 -9.23
N VAL A 525 4.83 8.59 -8.16
CA VAL A 525 4.44 9.86 -7.53
C VAL A 525 5.07 10.99 -8.37
N ARG A 526 4.24 11.68 -9.16
CA ARG A 526 4.65 12.73 -10.12
C ARG A 526 4.35 14.15 -9.64
N SER A 527 4.22 14.34 -8.34
CA SER A 527 3.98 15.66 -7.75
C SER A 527 5.19 16.60 -7.95
N PRO A 528 5.01 17.94 -7.89
CA PRO A 528 6.03 18.93 -8.22
C PRO A 528 7.35 18.74 -7.47
N ASN A 529 7.29 18.64 -6.14
CA ASN A 529 8.47 18.54 -5.29
C ASN A 529 9.12 17.17 -5.41
N THR A 530 8.33 16.09 -5.48
CA THR A 530 8.88 14.72 -5.60
C THR A 530 9.65 14.52 -6.91
N LYS A 531 9.24 15.15 -8.02
CA LYS A 531 10.07 15.21 -9.25
C LYS A 531 11.39 15.94 -9.03
N GLU A 532 11.36 17.09 -8.35
CA GLU A 532 12.53 17.93 -8.12
C GLU A 532 13.54 17.28 -7.14
N VAL A 533 13.05 16.55 -6.12
CA VAL A 533 13.91 15.69 -5.29
C VAL A 533 14.52 14.57 -6.11
N VAL A 534 13.73 13.89 -6.97
CA VAL A 534 14.26 12.85 -7.86
C VAL A 534 15.34 13.40 -8.80
N ARG A 535 15.13 14.60 -9.36
CA ARG A 535 16.10 15.28 -10.23
C ARG A 535 17.41 15.52 -9.49
N LYS A 536 17.35 16.18 -8.33
CA LYS A 536 18.51 16.52 -7.46
C LYS A 536 19.23 15.27 -6.93
N HIS A 537 18.49 14.33 -6.32
CA HIS A 537 19.08 13.17 -5.62
C HIS A 537 19.76 12.21 -6.59
N TYR A 538 19.11 11.86 -7.70
CA TYR A 538 19.63 10.88 -8.67
C TYR A 538 20.42 11.52 -9.83
N ALA A 539 20.73 12.82 -9.75
CA ALA A 539 21.34 13.64 -10.81
C ALA A 539 20.70 13.38 -12.19
N CYS A 540 19.37 13.45 -12.24
CA CYS A 540 18.56 12.97 -13.36
C CYS A 540 17.67 14.09 -13.92
N GLU A 541 18.30 15.05 -14.60
CA GLU A 541 17.67 16.25 -15.18
C GLU A 541 16.40 15.96 -15.99
N ASN A 542 16.43 14.91 -16.81
CA ASN A 542 15.33 14.56 -17.72
C ASN A 542 14.21 13.71 -17.06
N SER A 543 14.15 13.63 -15.73
CA SER A 543 13.15 12.81 -15.01
C SER A 543 11.76 13.47 -14.98
N THR A 544 10.98 13.27 -16.03
CA THR A 544 9.60 13.79 -16.13
C THR A 544 8.57 12.98 -15.34
N ASN A 545 8.88 11.73 -14.98
CA ASN A 545 7.92 10.77 -14.41
C ASN A 545 7.75 10.87 -12.88
N GLY A 546 8.71 11.42 -12.14
CA GLY A 546 8.69 11.44 -10.68
C GLY A 546 9.28 10.19 -10.03
N MET A 547 8.92 9.90 -8.78
CA MET A 547 9.47 8.80 -8.01
C MET A 547 8.66 7.51 -8.20
N ARG A 548 9.32 6.38 -8.44
CA ARG A 548 8.66 5.09 -8.68
C ARG A 548 8.21 4.43 -7.36
N LEU A 549 6.96 3.98 -7.31
CA LEU A 549 6.44 3.11 -6.25
C LEU A 549 6.85 1.65 -6.47
N ASP A 550 6.91 0.88 -5.38
CA ASP A 550 7.02 -0.58 -5.47
C ASP A 550 5.68 -1.22 -5.87
N MET A 551 5.70 -2.52 -6.13
CA MET A 551 4.55 -3.26 -6.63
C MET A 551 4.25 -4.45 -5.70
N GLU A 552 3.02 -4.52 -5.18
CA GLU A 552 2.49 -5.70 -4.47
C GLU A 552 2.23 -6.85 -5.46
N SER A 553 1.85 -6.51 -6.70
CA SER A 553 1.67 -7.46 -7.79
C SER A 553 1.93 -6.79 -9.15
N ASN A 554 1.88 -7.53 -10.25
CA ASN A 554 2.08 -6.98 -11.61
C ASN A 554 1.09 -5.85 -11.99
N THR A 555 0.01 -5.68 -11.24
CA THR A 555 -1.04 -4.67 -11.46
C THR A 555 -1.29 -3.73 -10.27
N VAL A 556 -0.95 -4.14 -9.04
CA VAL A 556 -1.22 -3.34 -7.82
C VAL A 556 0.05 -2.66 -7.31
N PRO A 557 0.13 -1.32 -7.29
CA PRO A 557 1.22 -0.59 -6.66
C PRO A 557 1.11 -0.65 -5.13
N SER A 558 2.24 -0.80 -4.46
CA SER A 558 2.31 -0.70 -3.01
C SER A 558 2.16 0.75 -2.53
N SER A 559 2.03 0.93 -1.22
CA SER A 559 2.21 2.24 -0.58
C SER A 559 3.66 2.53 -0.19
N HIS A 560 4.64 2.01 -0.96
CA HIS A 560 6.08 2.13 -0.67
C HIS A 560 6.88 2.62 -1.87
N TRP A 561 8.03 3.23 -1.62
CA TRP A 561 9.05 3.48 -2.64
C TRP A 561 9.66 2.18 -3.15
N ASN A 562 9.98 2.11 -4.44
CA ASN A 562 10.60 0.91 -5.01
C ASN A 562 11.98 0.65 -4.40
N ARG A 563 12.14 -0.47 -3.67
CA ARG A 563 13.33 -0.78 -2.85
C ARG A 563 14.63 -0.79 -3.63
N ARG A 564 14.61 -1.12 -4.93
CA ARG A 564 15.79 -1.02 -5.82
C ARG A 564 16.35 0.42 -5.90
N ILE A 565 15.46 1.41 -5.92
CA ILE A 565 15.79 2.82 -6.19
C ILE A 565 15.95 3.61 -4.88
N ALA A 566 15.35 3.14 -3.78
CA ALA A 566 15.30 3.84 -2.49
C ALA A 566 15.48 2.91 -1.27
N LYS A 567 16.37 1.90 -1.36
CA LYS A 567 16.60 0.84 -0.35
C LYS A 567 16.62 1.30 1.11
N ASP A 568 17.20 2.48 1.35
CA ASP A 568 17.50 3.03 2.67
C ASP A 568 16.59 4.23 3.03
N GLU A 569 15.50 4.47 2.29
CA GLU A 569 14.49 5.52 2.54
C GLU A 569 13.41 5.00 3.48
N LEU A 570 12.92 5.84 4.40
CA LEU A 570 11.92 5.49 5.41
C LEU A 570 10.72 4.73 4.83
N MET A 571 10.20 5.12 3.67
CA MET A 571 9.01 4.51 3.05
C MET A 571 9.32 3.46 1.97
N SER A 572 10.54 2.90 1.94
CA SER A 572 10.79 1.65 1.21
C SER A 572 10.08 0.46 1.86
N THR A 573 9.87 -0.64 1.12
CA THR A 573 9.59 -1.96 1.72
C THR A 573 10.78 -2.44 2.56
N TYR A 574 10.53 -3.19 3.63
CA TYR A 574 11.55 -3.71 4.55
C TYR A 574 11.22 -5.13 5.05
N GLY A 575 12.26 -5.83 5.50
CA GLY A 575 12.21 -7.11 6.20
C GLY A 575 13.21 -7.10 7.36
N ASP A 576 13.88 -8.23 7.63
CA ASP A 576 14.80 -8.34 8.78
C ASP A 576 16.22 -7.79 8.57
N GLU A 577 16.53 -7.26 7.39
CA GLU A 577 17.80 -6.59 7.11
C GLU A 577 18.02 -5.35 8.00
N SER A 578 19.26 -5.10 8.44
CA SER A 578 19.64 -3.80 9.01
C SER A 578 19.66 -2.73 7.91
N SER A 579 19.03 -1.57 8.14
CA SER A 579 19.02 -0.46 7.19
C SER A 579 18.83 0.92 7.84
N GLY A 580 19.27 1.96 7.12
CA GLY A 580 19.20 3.35 7.51
C GLY A 580 17.79 3.91 7.70
N MET A 581 16.78 3.48 6.93
CA MET A 581 15.39 3.98 7.02
C MET A 581 15.31 5.52 7.18
N PHE A 582 16.01 6.23 6.30
CA PHE A 582 16.23 7.67 6.37
C PHE A 582 14.95 8.44 6.01
N TYR A 583 14.55 9.41 6.82
CA TYR A 583 13.41 10.28 6.52
C TYR A 583 13.87 11.38 5.56
N THR A 584 13.93 11.05 4.27
CA THR A 584 14.55 11.93 3.27
C THR A 584 13.59 12.97 2.72
N ALA A 585 14.14 13.88 1.91
CA ALA A 585 13.36 14.82 1.11
C ALA A 585 12.31 14.14 0.20
N LEU A 586 12.43 12.85 -0.19
CA LEU A 586 11.44 12.18 -1.04
C LEU A 586 10.07 12.03 -0.35
N THR A 587 10.09 11.50 0.88
CA THR A 587 8.88 11.33 1.69
C THR A 587 8.34 12.69 2.16
N LEU A 588 9.22 13.63 2.52
CA LEU A 588 8.84 15.00 2.89
C LEU A 588 8.20 15.79 1.73
N ALA A 589 8.76 15.69 0.52
CA ALA A 589 8.20 16.31 -0.68
C ALA A 589 6.82 15.75 -1.01
N THR A 590 6.63 14.45 -0.77
CA THR A 590 5.35 13.78 -0.97
C THR A 590 4.31 14.30 0.02
N PHE A 591 4.60 14.37 1.33
CA PHE A 591 3.69 14.98 2.32
C PHE A 591 3.41 16.47 2.04
N HIS A 592 4.43 17.27 1.71
CA HIS A 592 4.27 18.68 1.33
C HIS A 592 3.41 18.86 0.06
N ASP A 593 3.45 17.92 -0.88
CA ASP A 593 2.60 17.94 -2.06
C ASP A 593 1.17 17.47 -1.83
N MET A 594 0.86 16.85 -0.67
CA MET A 594 -0.52 16.61 -0.26
C MET A 594 -1.26 17.89 0.18
N LYS A 595 -0.54 19.01 0.37
CA LYS A 595 -1.05 20.36 0.73
C LYS A 595 -1.76 20.52 2.08
N PHE A 596 -2.07 19.44 2.79
CA PHE A 596 -2.51 19.48 4.19
C PHE A 596 -1.38 19.27 5.22
N TYR A 597 -0.13 19.17 4.74
CA TYR A 597 1.10 19.30 5.53
C TYR A 597 2.04 20.30 4.88
N GLN A 598 2.81 21.01 5.69
CA GLN A 598 4.01 21.75 5.24
C GLN A 598 5.23 21.02 5.79
N ALA A 599 6.02 20.42 4.90
CA ALA A 599 7.25 19.73 5.31
C ALA A 599 8.41 20.69 5.56
N ASN A 600 9.13 20.47 6.66
CA ASN A 600 10.36 21.17 7.03
C ASN A 600 11.58 20.45 6.44
N PHE A 601 12.05 20.94 5.28
CA PHE A 601 13.11 20.30 4.51
C PHE A 601 14.54 20.46 5.09
N SER A 602 14.77 21.30 6.11
CA SER A 602 16.08 21.34 6.78
C SER A 602 16.33 20.08 7.63
N MET A 603 15.25 19.44 8.10
CA MET A 603 15.28 18.18 8.85
C MET A 603 15.36 16.93 7.95
N ALA A 604 15.49 17.10 6.63
CA ALA A 604 15.55 16.02 5.66
C ALA A 604 16.87 15.23 5.76
N GLU A 605 16.78 13.92 5.95
CA GLU A 605 17.98 13.08 6.08
C GLU A 605 18.58 12.72 4.71
N SER A 606 19.91 12.64 4.64
CA SER A 606 20.64 12.32 3.41
C SER A 606 20.85 10.82 3.23
N MET A 607 20.00 10.17 2.44
CA MET A 607 20.25 8.81 1.95
C MET A 607 21.48 8.78 1.01
N SER A 608 22.37 7.81 1.20
CA SER A 608 23.50 7.53 0.29
C SER A 608 23.07 6.75 -0.96
N TRP A 609 22.09 5.87 -0.81
CA TRP A 609 21.59 4.98 -1.88
C TRP A 609 21.12 5.74 -3.11
N GLY A 610 21.60 5.33 -4.28
CA GLY A 610 21.26 5.93 -5.59
C GLY A 610 21.78 7.34 -5.84
N LYS A 611 22.37 8.02 -4.85
CA LYS A 611 22.73 9.44 -4.92
C LYS A 611 23.73 9.70 -6.05
N GLY A 612 23.41 10.66 -6.92
CA GLY A 612 24.20 11.03 -8.10
C GLY A 612 24.04 10.13 -9.33
N GLY A 613 23.24 9.04 -9.27
CA GLY A 613 23.23 7.91 -10.22
C GLY A 613 22.87 8.16 -11.71
N LYS A 614 22.93 9.40 -12.22
CA LYS A 614 22.77 9.83 -13.64
C LYS A 614 21.64 9.10 -14.39
N CYS A 615 20.46 9.04 -13.80
CA CYS A 615 19.28 8.27 -14.28
C CYS A 615 19.46 6.73 -14.42
N LEU A 616 20.66 6.16 -14.28
CA LEU A 616 20.94 4.74 -14.51
C LEU A 616 20.21 3.83 -13.51
N VAL A 617 19.98 4.29 -12.28
CA VAL A 617 19.27 3.53 -11.24
C VAL A 617 17.83 3.14 -11.64
N PHE A 618 17.20 3.90 -12.53
CA PHE A 618 15.85 3.61 -13.04
C PHE A 618 15.85 2.55 -14.17
N ARG A 619 17.02 2.17 -14.70
CA ARG A 619 17.18 1.30 -15.87
C ARG A 619 17.61 -0.11 -15.43
N LYS A 620 16.71 -1.09 -15.61
CA LYS A 620 16.86 -2.49 -15.15
C LYS A 620 18.17 -3.17 -15.61
N TYR A 621 18.69 -2.82 -16.78
CA TYR A 621 19.78 -3.54 -17.47
C TYR A 621 21.15 -2.84 -17.47
N GLU A 622 21.31 -1.68 -16.79
CA GLU A 622 22.54 -0.87 -16.86
C GLU A 622 23.58 -1.22 -15.76
N GLU A 623 23.58 -2.46 -15.23
CA GLU A 623 24.43 -2.91 -14.12
C GLU A 623 25.91 -2.54 -14.32
N GLU A 624 26.48 -2.81 -15.49
CA GLU A 624 27.91 -2.58 -15.76
C GLU A 624 28.26 -1.08 -15.84
N LYS A 625 27.33 -0.22 -16.29
CA LYS A 625 27.50 1.24 -16.26
C LYS A 625 27.37 1.77 -14.84
N LEU A 626 26.47 1.21 -14.04
CA LEU A 626 26.29 1.58 -12.63
C LEU A 626 27.50 1.15 -11.78
N LYS A 627 28.03 -0.07 -11.98
CA LYS A 627 29.28 -0.56 -11.37
C LYS A 627 30.47 0.36 -11.67
N LYS A 628 30.61 0.83 -12.92
CA LYS A 628 31.71 1.72 -13.34
C LYS A 628 31.58 3.17 -12.86
N SER A 629 30.37 3.68 -12.65
CA SER A 629 30.13 5.10 -12.32
C SER A 629 29.77 5.36 -10.85
N HIS A 630 29.14 4.40 -10.17
CA HIS A 630 28.54 4.56 -8.85
C HIS A 630 28.69 3.28 -7.99
N SER A 631 29.94 2.86 -7.77
CA SER A 631 30.31 1.63 -7.04
C SER A 631 29.79 1.52 -5.60
N LYS A 632 29.30 2.62 -4.99
CA LYS A 632 28.65 2.58 -3.67
C LYS A 632 27.24 1.96 -3.67
N ILE A 633 26.62 1.75 -4.83
CA ILE A 633 25.29 1.12 -4.96
C ILE A 633 25.41 -0.41 -5.13
N LEU A 634 26.49 -0.87 -5.77
CA LEU A 634 26.67 -2.28 -6.16
C LEU A 634 27.98 -2.82 -5.60
N CYS A 635 27.89 -3.83 -4.75
CA CYS A 635 29.06 -4.41 -4.08
C CYS A 635 29.90 -5.28 -5.03
N LYS A 636 31.13 -5.57 -4.60
CA LYS A 636 32.03 -6.49 -5.30
C LYS A 636 31.77 -7.92 -4.81
N GLU A 637 31.47 -8.80 -5.77
CA GLU A 637 31.08 -10.19 -5.56
C GLU A 637 32.28 -11.06 -5.16
N GLU A 638 32.69 -10.98 -3.88
CA GLU A 638 33.77 -11.79 -3.28
C GLU A 638 33.22 -12.74 -2.20
N PRO A 639 33.37 -14.07 -2.35
CA PRO A 639 32.81 -15.05 -1.41
C PRO A 639 33.38 -14.95 0.01
N ASN A 640 32.49 -14.97 1.01
CA ASN A 640 32.80 -14.95 2.43
C ASN A 640 33.61 -13.71 2.87
N MET A 641 33.43 -12.59 2.18
CA MET A 641 33.95 -11.28 2.55
C MET A 641 32.86 -10.48 3.29
N LEU A 642 33.19 -10.00 4.49
CA LEU A 642 32.31 -9.13 5.28
C LEU A 642 32.53 -7.66 4.89
N GLN A 643 31.46 -6.98 4.44
CA GLN A 643 31.47 -5.63 3.86
C GLN A 643 30.45 -4.72 4.57
N CYS A 644 30.63 -3.40 4.50
CA CYS A 644 29.66 -2.44 5.04
C CYS A 644 28.44 -2.25 4.13
N THR A 645 27.28 -2.06 4.75
CA THR A 645 26.07 -1.52 4.13
C THR A 645 26.25 -0.11 3.57
N SER A 646 25.43 0.22 2.57
CA SER A 646 25.30 1.56 1.97
C SER A 646 25.00 2.66 2.99
N ASP A 647 24.24 2.33 4.04
CA ASP A 647 23.81 3.21 5.12
C ASP A 647 24.69 3.13 6.38
N ARG A 648 25.69 2.24 6.39
CA ARG A 648 26.62 1.96 7.50
C ARG A 648 25.98 1.49 8.81
N PHE A 649 24.74 0.98 8.83
CA PHE A 649 24.10 0.42 10.05
C PHE A 649 24.38 -1.06 10.29
N GLY A 650 25.03 -1.76 9.36
CA GLY A 650 25.41 -3.16 9.55
C GLY A 650 26.52 -3.67 8.64
N LEU A 651 27.03 -4.84 9.01
CA LEU A 651 27.96 -5.67 8.26
C LEU A 651 27.20 -6.76 7.51
N GLY A 652 27.70 -7.16 6.34
CA GLY A 652 27.00 -8.12 5.49
C GLY A 652 27.87 -8.73 4.41
N ILE A 653 27.27 -9.60 3.60
CA ILE A 653 27.95 -10.29 2.48
C ILE A 653 27.37 -9.76 1.16
N CYS A 654 28.22 -9.62 0.14
CA CYS A 654 27.77 -9.24 -1.20
C CYS A 654 27.00 -10.39 -1.87
N ALA A 655 25.71 -10.17 -2.17
CA ALA A 655 24.83 -11.18 -2.75
C ALA A 655 23.88 -10.57 -3.80
N ARG A 656 23.40 -11.39 -4.75
CA ARG A 656 22.58 -10.92 -5.89
C ARG A 656 21.09 -10.83 -5.52
N THR A 657 20.68 -9.72 -4.90
CA THR A 657 19.32 -9.50 -4.40
C THR A 657 18.28 -9.32 -5.53
N ASN A 658 17.12 -9.96 -5.35
CA ASN A 658 15.92 -9.69 -6.15
C ASN A 658 15.02 -8.66 -5.46
N PHE A 659 15.07 -7.41 -5.91
CA PHE A 659 14.20 -6.34 -5.42
C PHE A 659 12.72 -6.47 -5.82
N SER A 660 12.28 -7.61 -6.37
CA SER A 660 10.93 -7.80 -6.93
C SER A 660 10.01 -8.70 -6.08
N HIS A 661 10.50 -9.24 -4.96
CA HIS A 661 9.75 -10.12 -4.04
C HIS A 661 9.87 -9.67 -2.58
N ALA A 662 10.31 -8.43 -2.32
CA ALA A 662 10.55 -7.91 -0.96
C ALA A 662 9.26 -7.44 -0.25
N VAL A 663 8.11 -8.03 -0.60
CA VAL A 663 6.79 -7.69 -0.06
C VAL A 663 6.31 -8.89 0.78
N HIS A 664 6.22 -8.70 2.10
CA HIS A 664 5.88 -9.73 3.10
C HIS A 664 6.88 -10.89 3.32
N GLY A 665 8.14 -10.57 3.66
CA GLY A 665 8.98 -11.48 4.47
C GLY A 665 9.43 -12.80 3.81
N ASP A 666 9.22 -12.97 2.52
CA ASP A 666 9.65 -14.16 1.78
C ASP A 666 11.17 -14.37 1.86
N ARG A 667 11.59 -15.65 1.91
CA ARG A 667 12.98 -16.02 2.14
C ARG A 667 13.94 -15.38 1.12
N ILE A 668 14.95 -14.70 1.65
CA ILE A 668 16.13 -14.27 0.89
C ILE A 668 16.78 -15.52 0.28
N SER A 669 16.71 -15.66 -1.04
CA SER A 669 17.31 -16.78 -1.77
C SER A 669 18.84 -16.75 -1.64
N THR A 670 19.42 -17.88 -1.24
CA THR A 670 20.87 -18.04 -1.07
C THR A 670 21.58 -18.23 -2.42
N PRO A 671 22.92 -18.11 -2.49
CA PRO A 671 23.67 -18.37 -3.72
C PRO A 671 23.53 -19.80 -4.28
N ASP A 672 23.12 -20.76 -3.45
CA ASP A 672 22.95 -22.16 -3.84
C ASP A 672 21.54 -22.49 -4.35
N ASP A 673 20.55 -21.59 -4.15
CA ASP A 673 19.18 -21.73 -4.69
C ASP A 673 19.09 -21.41 -6.20
N TYR A 674 20.18 -20.94 -6.83
CA TYR A 674 20.17 -20.48 -8.23
C TYR A 674 20.81 -21.48 -9.20
N PRO A 675 20.14 -21.80 -10.33
CA PRO A 675 20.75 -22.59 -11.40
C PRO A 675 21.90 -21.81 -12.02
N LYS A 676 23.11 -22.34 -11.88
CA LYS A 676 24.30 -21.89 -12.60
C LYS A 676 24.05 -22.12 -14.10
N GLU A 677 24.48 -21.15 -14.93
CA GLU A 677 24.40 -21.16 -16.40
C GLU A 677 23.02 -20.87 -17.06
N THR A 678 22.51 -19.64 -16.93
CA THR A 678 21.85 -18.98 -18.07
C THR A 678 22.40 -17.55 -18.27
N LYS A 679 22.84 -17.23 -19.50
CA LYS A 679 23.53 -15.95 -19.80
C LYS A 679 22.64 -14.70 -19.88
N TRP A 680 21.31 -14.86 -19.81
CA TRP A 680 20.37 -13.85 -20.33
C TRP A 680 19.40 -13.24 -19.31
N TYR A 681 19.35 -13.70 -18.05
CA TYR A 681 18.49 -13.12 -17.02
C TYR A 681 19.31 -12.46 -15.88
N LYS A 682 19.55 -11.14 -16.02
CA LYS A 682 20.12 -10.27 -14.98
C LYS A 682 19.11 -9.28 -14.35
N PRO A 683 17.99 -9.70 -13.70
CA PRO A 683 17.18 -8.78 -12.89
C PRO A 683 17.81 -8.48 -11.53
N TYR A 684 18.69 -9.35 -11.03
CA TYR A 684 19.34 -9.28 -9.72
C TYR A 684 20.55 -8.35 -9.72
N TRP A 685 20.67 -7.51 -8.69
CA TRP A 685 21.82 -6.62 -8.48
C TRP A 685 22.66 -7.11 -7.29
N PRO A 686 24.01 -7.13 -7.37
CA PRO A 686 24.86 -7.46 -6.24
C PRO A 686 24.85 -6.32 -5.21
N VAL A 687 24.31 -6.58 -4.02
CA VAL A 687 24.21 -5.63 -2.90
C VAL A 687 24.60 -6.31 -1.59
N VAL A 688 25.01 -5.53 -0.59
CA VAL A 688 25.37 -6.08 0.73
C VAL A 688 24.10 -6.45 1.49
N GLN A 689 23.87 -7.75 1.70
CA GLN A 689 22.78 -8.30 2.52
C GLN A 689 23.23 -8.43 3.98
N THR A 690 22.35 -8.11 4.93
CA THR A 690 22.62 -8.15 6.37
C THR A 690 21.56 -8.96 7.11
N SER A 691 21.85 -9.32 8.37
CA SER A 691 20.88 -9.89 9.30
C SER A 691 20.76 -8.99 10.54
N PRO A 692 19.75 -9.20 11.42
CA PRO A 692 19.71 -8.53 12.73
C PRO A 692 20.98 -8.78 13.55
N THR A 693 21.54 -10.00 13.45
CA THR A 693 22.75 -10.40 14.18
C THR A 693 24.04 -9.77 13.64
N THR A 694 24.02 -9.08 12.50
CA THR A 694 25.17 -8.33 11.96
C THR A 694 24.94 -6.82 11.90
N ALA A 695 23.97 -6.30 12.67
CA ALA A 695 23.80 -4.86 12.88
C ALA A 695 24.86 -4.31 13.86
N CYS A 696 25.33 -3.08 13.62
CA CYS A 696 26.29 -2.42 14.53
C CYS A 696 25.67 -2.02 15.88
N GLU A 697 24.35 -1.95 15.93
CA GLU A 697 23.52 -1.72 17.11
C GLU A 697 22.72 -3.01 17.39
N GLY A 698 22.96 -3.65 18.53
CA GLY A 698 22.22 -4.85 18.96
C GLY A 698 22.54 -6.18 18.26
N GLY A 699 23.54 -6.23 17.38
CA GLY A 699 24.03 -7.48 16.76
C GLY A 699 24.87 -8.37 17.68
N ASN A 700 25.38 -9.49 17.16
CA ASN A 700 26.30 -10.39 17.87
C ASN A 700 27.76 -10.14 17.44
N GLU A 701 28.60 -9.73 18.40
CA GLU A 701 30.01 -9.42 18.19
C GLU A 701 30.86 -10.63 17.74
N GLU A 702 30.49 -11.85 18.13
CA GLU A 702 31.16 -13.10 17.71
C GLU A 702 31.08 -13.35 16.20
N LEU A 703 30.04 -12.79 15.55
CA LEU A 703 29.81 -12.88 14.11
C LEU A 703 30.47 -11.72 13.34
N MET A 704 31.06 -10.75 14.02
CA MET A 704 31.65 -9.53 13.43
C MET A 704 33.08 -9.30 13.94
N PRO A 705 34.07 -10.13 13.56
CA PRO A 705 35.43 -10.07 14.10
C PRO A 705 36.07 -8.68 13.99
N GLY A 706 36.62 -8.19 15.10
CA GLY A 706 37.25 -6.86 15.18
C GLY A 706 36.27 -5.69 15.30
N SER A 707 34.96 -5.94 15.38
CA SER A 707 33.95 -4.89 15.57
C SER A 707 33.69 -4.58 17.04
N ARG A 708 33.38 -3.32 17.32
CA ARG A 708 32.80 -2.82 18.57
C ARG A 708 31.34 -2.46 18.29
N LEU A 709 30.41 -2.88 19.16
CA LEU A 709 28.97 -2.65 18.98
C LEU A 709 28.43 -1.60 19.95
N GLY A 710 27.34 -0.93 19.57
CA GLY A 710 26.67 0.08 20.39
C GLY A 710 25.74 0.99 19.59
N PRO A 711 24.92 1.84 20.24
CA PRO A 711 23.99 2.75 19.55
C PRO A 711 24.70 3.81 18.69
N GLN A 712 25.91 4.20 19.09
CA GLN A 712 26.80 5.09 18.33
C GLN A 712 27.67 4.33 17.30
N SER A 713 27.63 3.01 17.23
CA SER A 713 28.47 2.25 16.30
C SER A 713 27.96 2.31 14.87
N ARG A 714 28.88 2.51 13.92
CA ARG A 714 28.64 2.49 12.47
C ARG A 714 29.67 1.63 11.78
N CYS A 715 29.31 1.08 10.62
CA CYS A 715 30.22 0.29 9.81
C CYS A 715 31.22 1.20 9.07
N LEU A 716 32.48 1.12 9.49
CA LEU A 716 33.59 1.81 8.86
C LEU A 716 34.31 0.85 7.91
N THR A 717 34.62 1.34 6.71
CA THR A 717 35.29 0.56 5.67
C THR A 717 36.78 0.40 6.02
N THR A 718 37.41 -0.72 5.69
CA THR A 718 38.80 -1.02 6.10
C THR A 718 39.70 -1.44 4.94
N GLU A 719 41.00 -1.16 5.08
CA GLU A 719 42.05 -1.54 4.13
C GLU A 719 42.99 -2.56 4.75
N SER A 720 43.20 -3.68 4.06
CA SER A 720 44.16 -4.74 4.43
C SER A 720 44.04 -5.24 5.88
N LEU A 721 42.83 -5.20 6.45
CA LEU A 721 42.57 -5.51 7.85
C LEU A 721 42.87 -6.98 8.19
N LYS A 722 43.57 -7.19 9.29
CA LYS A 722 43.89 -8.52 9.85
C LYS A 722 43.42 -8.59 11.29
N VAL A 723 42.46 -9.46 11.56
CA VAL A 723 41.90 -9.71 12.90
C VAL A 723 42.46 -11.03 13.44
N LYS A 724 42.92 -11.05 14.69
CA LYS A 724 43.60 -12.22 15.29
C LYS A 724 42.64 -13.38 15.56
N ASN A 725 41.43 -13.09 16.06
CA ASN A 725 40.40 -14.07 16.41
C ASN A 725 39.26 -14.05 15.38
N GLY A 726 39.57 -14.29 14.10
CA GLY A 726 38.56 -14.46 13.06
C GLY A 726 37.88 -15.83 13.14
N THR A 727 36.55 -15.87 13.16
CA THR A 727 35.76 -17.10 13.03
C THR A 727 35.97 -17.72 11.64
N LEU A 728 36.15 -19.05 11.58
CA LEU A 728 36.53 -19.82 10.37
C LEU A 728 35.60 -19.67 9.14
N SER A 729 34.45 -19.01 9.29
CA SER A 729 33.49 -18.76 8.22
C SER A 729 34.00 -17.72 7.19
N TYR A 730 34.65 -16.65 7.65
CA TYR A 730 34.96 -15.48 6.81
C TYR A 730 36.40 -15.49 6.32
N LYS A 731 36.58 -15.24 5.02
CA LYS A 731 37.91 -15.21 4.36
C LYS A 731 38.59 -13.84 4.45
N SER A 732 37.80 -12.77 4.61
CA SER A 732 38.31 -11.40 4.75
C SER A 732 37.25 -10.46 5.34
N VAL A 733 37.71 -9.36 5.93
CA VAL A 733 36.88 -8.34 6.59
C VAL A 733 37.26 -6.96 6.00
N GLN A 734 36.36 -6.37 5.20
CA GLN A 734 36.51 -5.03 4.59
C GLN A 734 35.67 -3.95 5.29
N GLY A 735 35.05 -4.28 6.42
CA GLY A 735 34.44 -3.31 7.31
C GLY A 735 34.37 -3.83 8.73
N ILE A 736 34.34 -2.92 9.70
CA ILE A 736 34.07 -3.22 11.11
C ILE A 736 33.06 -2.21 11.65
N CYS A 737 32.23 -2.62 12.62
CA CYS A 737 31.52 -1.63 13.43
C CYS A 737 32.49 -0.99 14.42
N ALA A 738 32.42 0.33 14.56
CA ALA A 738 33.15 1.09 15.56
C ALA A 738 32.26 2.24 16.05
N ASN A 739 32.41 2.63 17.32
CA ASN A 739 31.71 3.78 17.89
C ASN A 739 32.12 5.05 17.15
N VAL A 740 31.14 5.87 16.75
CA VAL A 740 31.36 7.15 16.07
C VAL A 740 30.84 8.29 16.94
N LYS A 741 31.68 9.32 17.13
CA LYS A 741 31.31 10.61 17.72
C LYS A 741 31.47 11.71 16.67
N CYS A 742 30.55 12.66 16.68
CA CYS A 742 30.34 13.66 15.65
C CYS A 742 30.37 15.04 16.30
N ASP A 743 31.43 15.83 16.09
CA ASP A 743 31.58 17.17 16.65
C ASP A 743 32.03 18.11 15.52
N ASN A 744 31.30 19.20 15.21
CA ASN A 744 31.75 20.25 14.27
C ASN A 744 32.33 19.70 12.93
N ASP A 745 31.49 18.97 12.18
CA ASP A 745 31.84 18.15 10.99
C ASP A 745 33.05 17.19 11.11
N THR A 746 33.63 17.07 12.31
CA THR A 746 34.73 16.18 12.64
C THR A 746 34.18 14.83 13.08
N VAL A 747 34.67 13.77 12.44
CA VAL A 747 34.41 12.38 12.83
C VAL A 747 35.51 11.91 13.78
N ARG A 748 35.11 11.39 14.94
CA ARG A 748 35.98 10.65 15.88
C ARG A 748 35.49 9.21 15.99
N VAL A 749 36.42 8.26 16.10
CA VAL A 749 36.11 6.82 16.09
C VAL A 749 36.79 6.08 17.23
N GLN A 750 36.10 5.11 17.82
CA GLN A 750 36.61 4.23 18.87
C GLN A 750 36.28 2.78 18.48
N TYR A 751 37.31 1.97 18.26
CA TYR A 751 37.20 0.61 17.73
C TYR A 751 37.43 -0.46 18.83
N LYS A 752 37.47 -1.75 18.44
CA LYS A 752 37.63 -2.85 19.38
C LYS A 752 39.05 -2.89 19.98
N ASP A 753 39.13 -3.19 21.28
CA ASP A 753 40.36 -3.28 22.08
C ASP A 753 41.22 -2.00 22.07
N ASP A 754 40.59 -0.84 21.87
CA ASP A 754 41.16 0.48 22.08
C ASP A 754 40.06 1.43 22.59
N GLU A 755 40.21 1.95 23.80
CA GLU A 755 39.25 2.88 24.41
C GLU A 755 39.47 4.33 23.95
N THR A 756 40.54 4.61 23.20
CA THR A 756 40.89 5.95 22.74
C THR A 756 39.98 6.42 21.61
N TRP A 757 39.55 7.69 21.67
CA TRP A 757 38.86 8.35 20.57
C TRP A 757 39.88 8.88 19.54
N HIS A 758 39.98 8.19 18.41
CA HIS A 758 40.85 8.58 17.30
C HIS A 758 40.17 9.62 16.41
N LEU A 759 40.90 10.67 16.03
CA LEU A 759 40.47 11.62 15.01
C LEU A 759 40.47 10.91 13.64
N CYS A 760 39.38 11.00 12.89
CA CYS A 760 39.24 10.35 11.59
C CYS A 760 38.87 11.36 10.48
N PRO A 761 39.86 12.08 9.89
CA PRO A 761 39.59 13.11 8.89
C PRO A 761 39.01 12.51 7.59
N GLN A 762 37.96 13.13 7.04
CA GLN A 762 37.22 12.64 5.87
C GLN A 762 38.15 12.18 4.73
N GLY A 763 38.03 10.90 4.33
CA GLY A 763 38.79 10.33 3.21
C GLY A 763 40.25 9.97 3.50
N GLN A 764 40.74 10.20 4.72
CA GLN A 764 42.04 9.68 5.18
C GLN A 764 41.91 8.26 5.75
N THR A 765 43.02 7.69 6.21
CA THR A 765 43.06 6.39 6.89
C THR A 765 43.76 6.49 8.24
N ILE A 766 43.30 5.72 9.22
CA ILE A 766 43.97 5.51 10.50
C ILE A 766 44.42 4.05 10.64
N ASP A 767 45.62 3.80 11.15
CA ASP A 767 46.10 2.46 11.44
C ASP A 767 45.45 1.91 12.73
N VAL A 768 45.09 0.63 12.74
CA VAL A 768 44.48 0.00 13.94
C VAL A 768 45.53 -0.57 14.88
N THR A 769 45.54 -0.08 16.12
CA THR A 769 46.51 -0.47 17.18
C THR A 769 45.96 -1.42 18.24
N GLY A 770 44.63 -1.62 18.28
CA GLY A 770 43.94 -2.42 19.29
C GLY A 770 44.33 -3.90 19.29
N SER A 771 44.21 -4.55 20.46
CA SER A 771 44.68 -5.93 20.68
C SER A 771 44.09 -6.97 19.70
N ALA A 772 42.84 -6.79 19.28
CA ALA A 772 42.14 -7.62 18.31
C ALA A 772 42.81 -7.71 16.93
N PHE A 773 43.65 -6.72 16.57
CA PHE A 773 44.20 -6.57 15.22
C PHE A 773 45.68 -6.97 15.12
N SER A 774 46.07 -7.50 13.97
CA SER A 774 47.47 -7.74 13.57
C SER A 774 47.92 -6.86 12.40
N GLY A 775 47.13 -5.82 12.09
CA GLY A 775 47.45 -4.75 11.14
C GLY A 775 46.28 -4.39 10.22
N GLY A 776 46.48 -3.33 9.43
CA GLY A 776 45.49 -2.75 8.52
C GLY A 776 45.03 -1.37 8.99
N LYS A 777 44.07 -0.80 8.25
CA LYS A 777 43.60 0.57 8.44
C LYS A 777 42.07 0.66 8.40
N ILE A 778 41.53 1.67 9.06
CA ILE A 778 40.15 2.15 8.89
C ILE A 778 40.16 3.33 7.92
N GLN A 779 39.28 3.31 6.91
CA GLN A 779 38.99 4.46 6.06
C GLN A 779 37.99 5.39 6.77
N CYS A 780 38.35 6.67 6.87
CA CYS A 780 37.51 7.66 7.51
C CYS A 780 36.34 8.07 6.60
N PRO A 781 35.08 7.89 7.03
CA PRO A 781 33.90 8.15 6.21
C PRO A 781 33.73 9.66 5.95
N LYS A 782 32.79 10.02 5.07
CA LYS A 782 32.25 11.39 5.10
C LYS A 782 31.43 11.59 6.36
N TYR A 783 31.43 12.81 6.92
CA TYR A 783 30.60 13.13 8.09
C TYR A 783 29.13 12.74 7.84
N SER A 784 28.58 13.16 6.71
CA SER A 784 27.21 12.85 6.25
C SER A 784 26.93 11.39 5.87
N GLU A 785 27.89 10.46 6.02
CA GLU A 785 27.66 9.01 5.92
C GLU A 785 27.49 8.31 7.29
N VAL A 786 27.86 8.96 8.40
CA VAL A 786 27.80 8.37 9.76
C VAL A 786 27.12 9.28 10.80
N CYS A 787 27.11 10.58 10.55
CA CYS A 787 26.55 11.63 11.39
C CYS A 787 25.34 12.28 10.70
N SER A 788 24.35 12.69 11.49
CA SER A 788 23.31 13.63 11.06
C SER A 788 23.69 15.02 11.57
N ARG A 789 23.68 16.05 10.70
CA ARG A 789 23.89 17.43 11.16
C ARG A 789 22.66 17.90 11.94
N GLU A 790 22.89 18.61 13.04
CA GLU A 790 21.84 19.42 13.65
C GLU A 790 21.59 20.70 12.82
N PRO A 791 20.40 21.33 12.93
CA PRO A 791 19.94 22.34 11.96
C PRO A 791 20.69 23.68 11.96
N SER A 792 21.70 23.83 12.81
CA SER A 792 22.43 25.07 13.09
C SER A 792 23.72 25.26 12.28
N SER A 793 24.28 24.19 11.67
CA SER A 793 25.50 24.28 10.86
C SER A 793 25.19 24.78 9.45
N ALA A 794 25.70 25.96 9.09
CA ALA A 794 25.50 26.54 7.76
C ALA A 794 26.22 25.70 6.69
N GLY A 795 25.71 25.72 5.45
CA GLY A 795 26.30 24.97 4.33
C GLY A 795 25.61 23.63 3.99
N VAL A 796 24.59 23.21 4.75
CA VAL A 796 23.64 22.21 4.22
C VAL A 796 22.83 22.85 3.09
N THR A 797 22.87 22.25 1.90
CA THR A 797 21.96 22.61 0.80
C THR A 797 20.55 22.08 1.07
N VAL A 798 19.83 22.80 1.93
CA VAL A 798 18.41 22.54 2.24
C VAL A 798 17.60 22.46 0.95
N PHE A 799 16.74 21.46 0.84
CA PHE A 799 15.85 21.34 -0.32
C PHE A 799 14.82 22.48 -0.28
N THR A 800 14.96 23.44 -1.20
CA THR A 800 13.93 24.45 -1.44
C THR A 800 12.75 23.83 -2.20
N PRO A 801 11.51 23.97 -1.71
CA PRO A 801 10.33 23.52 -2.44
C PRO A 801 10.05 24.38 -3.67
N VAL A 802 9.28 23.82 -4.60
CA VAL A 802 8.83 24.50 -5.82
C VAL A 802 7.47 25.15 -5.58
N ASP A 803 7.48 26.45 -5.34
CA ASP A 803 6.28 27.27 -5.20
C ASP A 803 5.52 27.39 -6.53
N ILE A 804 4.57 26.48 -6.76
CA ILE A 804 3.57 26.68 -7.81
C ILE A 804 2.52 27.67 -7.31
N LYS A 805 2.73 28.96 -7.64
CA LYS A 805 1.63 29.93 -7.62
C LYS A 805 0.60 29.51 -8.67
N GLU A 806 -0.67 29.45 -8.28
CA GLU A 806 -1.75 29.27 -9.25
C GLU A 806 -1.73 30.44 -10.24
N SER A 807 -1.49 30.12 -11.52
CA SER A 807 -1.41 31.14 -12.56
C SER A 807 -2.81 31.61 -12.93
N THR A 808 -3.25 32.73 -12.35
CA THR A 808 -4.39 33.54 -12.80
C THR A 808 -4.07 34.23 -14.14
N GLY A 809 -3.78 33.40 -15.15
CA GLY A 809 -3.44 33.82 -16.51
C GLY A 809 -4.66 34.37 -17.24
N THR A 810 -4.57 35.62 -17.69
CA THR A 810 -5.65 36.32 -18.39
C THR A 810 -5.94 35.74 -19.77
N HIS A 811 -7.19 35.84 -20.22
CA HIS A 811 -7.60 35.42 -21.57
C HIS A 811 -6.87 36.23 -22.67
N GLY A 812 -5.91 35.60 -23.34
CA GLY A 812 -5.47 35.97 -24.68
C GLY A 812 -6.27 35.19 -25.72
N SER A 813 -6.90 35.87 -26.68
CA SER A 813 -7.80 35.24 -27.64
C SER A 813 -7.07 34.72 -28.89
N SER A 814 -7.47 33.53 -29.36
CA SER A 814 -7.52 33.20 -30.78
C SER A 814 -8.65 32.20 -31.03
N SER A 815 -9.21 32.21 -32.25
CA SER A 815 -10.56 31.69 -32.51
C SER A 815 -10.59 30.41 -33.34
N ALA A 816 -11.40 29.44 -32.90
CA ALA A 816 -12.17 28.59 -33.79
C ALA A 816 -13.49 28.23 -33.09
N ALA A 817 -14.63 28.58 -33.69
CA ALA A 817 -15.94 28.39 -33.09
C ALA A 817 -16.75 27.31 -33.85
N SER A 818 -17.54 26.54 -33.11
CA SER A 818 -18.80 26.00 -33.64
C SER A 818 -19.90 26.17 -32.60
N THR A 819 -21.07 26.58 -33.07
CA THR A 819 -22.34 26.54 -32.33
C THR A 819 -22.90 25.10 -32.39
N ARG A 820 -24.03 24.68 -31.79
CA ARG A 820 -25.31 25.35 -31.46
C ARG A 820 -26.07 24.43 -30.49
N SER A 821 -26.43 24.85 -29.27
CA SER A 821 -27.70 25.50 -28.84
C SER A 821 -28.95 24.61 -28.86
N ASP A 822 -29.73 24.72 -27.76
CA ASP A 822 -31.15 24.40 -27.55
C ASP A 822 -31.55 22.99 -27.02
N LYS A 823 -32.56 22.85 -26.13
CA LYS A 823 -33.15 23.74 -25.08
C LYS A 823 -34.18 22.96 -24.22
N GLY A 824 -33.90 22.77 -22.92
CA GLY A 824 -34.85 22.78 -21.78
C GLY A 824 -36.07 21.82 -21.67
N LYS A 825 -36.69 21.88 -20.47
CA LYS A 825 -38.04 21.42 -20.05
C LYS A 825 -38.26 19.90 -19.84
N ASP A 826 -39.00 19.45 -18.82
CA ASP A 826 -39.60 20.13 -17.64
C ASP A 826 -39.64 19.16 -16.42
N LEU A 827 -39.81 19.67 -15.19
CA LEU A 827 -39.76 18.93 -13.91
C LEU A 827 -41.07 18.97 -13.11
N PRO A 828 -41.56 17.82 -12.62
CA PRO A 828 -42.26 17.70 -11.33
C PRO A 828 -41.70 16.52 -10.49
N LYS A 829 -41.25 16.60 -9.22
CA LYS A 829 -41.58 17.32 -7.97
C LYS A 829 -42.23 16.39 -6.91
N SER A 830 -41.77 16.52 -5.65
CA SER A 830 -42.19 15.78 -4.42
C SER A 830 -41.69 14.32 -4.34
N PHE A 831 -41.36 13.69 -3.20
CA PHE A 831 -41.24 14.01 -1.75
C PHE A 831 -39.98 13.27 -1.19
N HIS A 832 -39.37 13.55 -0.03
CA HIS A 832 -38.99 14.81 0.66
C HIS A 832 -38.17 14.50 1.94
N GLY A 833 -37.09 15.24 2.23
CA GLY A 833 -36.26 15.08 3.44
C GLY A 833 -34.92 15.82 3.28
N TYR A 834 -34.54 16.68 4.23
CA TYR A 834 -33.55 17.75 3.99
C TYR A 834 -32.41 17.84 5.01
N MET A 835 -31.29 18.38 4.55
CA MET A 835 -30.43 19.29 5.31
C MET A 835 -30.20 20.57 4.47
N LEU A 836 -29.88 21.70 5.08
CA LEU A 836 -29.94 23.04 4.46
C LEU A 836 -28.55 23.64 4.14
N PRO A 837 -28.45 24.72 3.34
CA PRO A 837 -27.21 25.47 3.14
C PRO A 837 -26.74 26.17 4.44
N PRO A 838 -25.42 26.36 4.66
CA PRO A 838 -24.88 26.86 5.93
C PRO A 838 -25.36 28.26 6.35
N GLU A 839 -25.68 29.11 5.38
CA GLU A 839 -26.01 30.53 5.59
C GLU A 839 -27.39 30.76 6.23
N VAL A 840 -28.18 29.69 6.45
CA VAL A 840 -29.57 29.75 6.93
C VAL A 840 -29.74 29.12 8.33
N GLU A 841 -28.67 28.55 8.91
CA GLU A 841 -28.76 27.79 10.16
C GLU A 841 -29.15 28.65 11.38
N HIS A 842 -28.88 29.97 11.35
CA HIS A 842 -29.20 30.91 12.42
C HIS A 842 -30.68 31.33 12.50
N LEU A 843 -31.52 30.99 11.51
CA LEU A 843 -32.95 31.32 11.52
C LEU A 843 -33.75 30.36 12.42
N THR A 844 -34.82 30.86 13.03
CA THR A 844 -35.80 30.06 13.79
C THR A 844 -36.60 29.12 12.86
N GLU A 845 -37.27 28.09 13.41
CA GLU A 845 -38.07 27.18 12.57
C GLU A 845 -39.25 27.86 11.85
N GLU A 846 -39.80 28.94 12.42
CA GLU A 846 -40.87 29.74 11.78
C GLU A 846 -40.33 30.55 10.60
N GLU A 847 -39.15 31.17 10.74
CA GLU A 847 -38.46 31.84 9.63
C GLU A 847 -38.01 30.84 8.55
N ARG A 848 -37.50 29.67 8.94
CA ARG A 848 -37.21 28.56 8.02
C ARG A 848 -38.49 28.06 7.34
N ALA A 849 -39.65 28.10 7.99
CA ALA A 849 -40.94 27.76 7.37
C ALA A 849 -41.33 28.78 6.29
N MET A 850 -41.25 30.09 6.60
CA MET A 850 -41.47 31.16 5.62
C MET A 850 -40.51 31.08 4.43
N TYR A 851 -39.22 30.80 4.68
CA TYR A 851 -38.22 30.61 3.62
C TYR A 851 -38.58 29.40 2.73
N ARG A 852 -39.00 28.28 3.34
CA ARG A 852 -39.47 27.08 2.63
C ARG A 852 -40.76 27.31 1.83
N GLU A 853 -41.65 28.22 2.24
CA GLU A 853 -42.80 28.64 1.42
C GLU A 853 -42.40 29.55 0.26
N HIS A 854 -41.61 30.60 0.51
CA HIS A 854 -41.22 31.56 -0.52
C HIS A 854 -40.43 30.88 -1.66
N PHE A 855 -39.54 29.94 -1.33
CA PHE A 855 -38.80 29.15 -2.30
C PHE A 855 -39.68 28.17 -3.10
N ARG A 856 -40.78 27.67 -2.52
CA ARG A 856 -41.78 26.84 -3.23
C ARG A 856 -42.63 27.67 -4.19
N ALA A 857 -43.01 28.88 -3.79
CA ALA A 857 -43.85 29.78 -4.59
C ALA A 857 -43.14 30.29 -5.85
N ASN A 858 -41.87 30.72 -5.72
CA ASN A 858 -41.16 31.46 -6.77
C ASN A 858 -40.21 30.63 -7.65
N GLY A 859 -40.15 29.31 -7.46
CA GLY A 859 -39.85 28.37 -8.56
C GLY A 859 -38.40 28.23 -9.04
N GLY A 860 -37.39 28.77 -8.35
CA GLY A 860 -35.97 28.53 -8.63
C GLY A 860 -35.38 29.39 -9.77
N LEU A 861 -34.39 30.21 -9.43
CA LEU A 861 -33.76 31.16 -10.37
C LEU A 861 -32.90 30.45 -11.45
N ASP A 862 -33.13 30.81 -12.71
CA ASP A 862 -32.35 30.39 -13.87
C ASP A 862 -31.26 31.43 -14.21
N SER A 863 -30.01 31.00 -14.39
CA SER A 863 -28.82 31.85 -14.26
C SER A 863 -28.37 32.54 -15.56
N SER A 864 -29.31 33.01 -16.39
CA SER A 864 -28.99 33.56 -17.73
C SER A 864 -29.66 34.91 -18.10
N SER A 865 -29.93 35.80 -17.14
CA SER A 865 -30.12 37.24 -17.44
C SER A 865 -29.85 38.17 -16.26
N THR A 866 -28.99 39.18 -16.47
CA THR A 866 -28.77 40.28 -15.51
C THR A 866 -29.96 41.25 -15.44
N THR A 867 -30.84 41.26 -16.44
CA THR A 867 -32.03 42.14 -16.46
C THR A 867 -33.08 41.69 -15.43
N THR A 868 -33.26 40.38 -15.25
CA THR A 868 -34.27 39.81 -14.35
C THR A 868 -33.98 40.11 -12.88
N LEU A 869 -32.69 40.16 -12.49
CA LEU A 869 -32.28 40.44 -11.13
C LEU A 869 -32.62 41.89 -10.71
N MET A 870 -32.39 42.85 -11.61
CA MET A 870 -32.76 44.26 -11.41
C MET A 870 -34.28 44.44 -11.22
N THR A 871 -35.10 43.77 -12.03
CA THR A 871 -36.57 43.86 -11.88
C THR A 871 -37.08 43.27 -10.57
N SER A 872 -36.49 42.16 -10.10
CA SER A 872 -36.86 41.55 -8.81
C SER A 872 -36.44 42.41 -7.63
N ILE A 873 -35.29 43.08 -7.70
CA ILE A 873 -34.83 44.02 -6.65
C ILE A 873 -35.75 45.26 -6.57
N LEU A 874 -36.19 45.81 -7.72
CA LEU A 874 -37.20 46.88 -7.72
C LEU A 874 -38.53 46.41 -7.13
N ALA A 875 -39.00 45.21 -7.47
CA ALA A 875 -40.25 44.66 -6.93
C ALA A 875 -40.20 44.47 -5.40
N LEU A 876 -39.07 43.98 -4.87
CA LEU A 876 -38.84 43.84 -3.42
C LEU A 876 -38.79 45.20 -2.70
N LEU A 877 -38.14 46.21 -3.31
CA LEU A 877 -38.15 47.58 -2.77
C LEU A 877 -39.56 48.19 -2.76
N CYS A 878 -40.35 47.97 -3.82
CA CYS A 878 -41.76 48.39 -3.84
C CYS A 878 -42.62 47.67 -2.79
N LEU A 879 -42.38 46.38 -2.52
CA LEU A 879 -43.06 45.66 -1.43
C LEU A 879 -42.68 46.20 -0.06
N ALA A 880 -41.39 46.47 0.19
CA ALA A 880 -40.91 47.03 1.45
C ALA A 880 -41.51 48.42 1.73
N VAL A 881 -41.66 49.26 0.69
CA VAL A 881 -42.34 50.56 0.79
C VAL A 881 -43.85 50.39 1.03
N ALA A 882 -44.51 49.42 0.40
CA ALA A 882 -45.94 49.17 0.61
C ALA A 882 -46.24 48.72 2.06
N ILE A 883 -45.39 47.85 2.63
CA ILE A 883 -45.51 47.33 4.01
C ILE A 883 -45.32 48.44 5.07
N LEU A 884 -44.62 49.53 4.73
CA LEU A 884 -44.35 50.66 5.63
C LEU A 884 -45.38 51.81 5.55
N VAL A 885 -46.38 51.74 4.67
CA VAL A 885 -47.26 52.90 4.33
C VAL A 885 -48.77 52.58 4.40
N THR A 886 -49.17 51.37 4.78
CA THR A 886 -50.58 51.06 5.13
C THR A 886 -50.80 51.08 6.66
N PRO A 887 -51.92 51.64 7.17
CA PRO A 887 -52.04 52.08 8.56
C PRO A 887 -52.41 51.01 9.58
#